data_AF-A0A2I0VS74-F1
#
_entry.id   AF-A0A2I0VS74-F1
#
_cell.length_a   1.000
_cell.length_b   1.000
_cell.length_c   1.000
_cell.angle_alpha   90.00
_cell.angle_beta   90.00
_cell.angle_gamma   90.00
#
_symmetry.space_group_name_H-M   'P 1'
#
loop_
_entity.id
_entity.type
_entity.pdbx_description
1 polymer ?
#
loop_
_entity_poly.entity_id
_entity_poly.type
_entity_poly.pdbx_seq_one_letter_code
_entity_poly.pdbx_strand_id
1 'polypeptide(L)'
;MGGDGKLLRLLCSKKTLLYPREQGLRWLIGSPLFLPSFNVVSSFRCLHYLPSDPCSPNFTKEADDIRTLLIRGFDIVGALLINNGDMEFNARKAAEASCKMRSYLSVNAEHHDIIGAAADLNSDSIQFFKYEMGNFKNVESFSTISYETDPEKLVWEKGCLTRCELALKFPIYSPGNIASDMEDMFSSLIDLTVADLKDPCAAFLVEGPSVTSNETSASIVLHGFELDFSRSISENVWLTSNHMESDAKDLACSQFFSNNKSLSFSSLRENADVIWITMLSNRSRNVSKSVAPVAEYFPVAEPASCVYSNLKLDVLCYSSKECPIASLISKLVVPGLIDQLLTMKNLISPSLSASHPQLKPYHFLPLGILHPITAIYELRYGENEVGQSEIRRSLHSRLGLPLDRPLLRIASALMFGTKANNIIRNDYPYLKNVHTQIPMSGVSEGIVSLVDGSYEYYHYLLDGIDDNGWGCAYRSLQTIISWFRLQRYASIEVPSHREIQQALVDIGDKEPSFVGSREWIGAIELGFVLDKLLGVSCKIMNLRSGAELPEKCRELAKHFESQGTPVMIGGGVLAYTLLGVDYNETSGDCAFLILDPHYTGNDDLKKIVNGGWCGWKKPVDSKGRSFFLKDKFYNLLLPQRPNMV
;
A
#
# COMPACT_ATOMS: atom_id res chain seq x y z
N MET A 1 -16.58 -27.75 -12.36
CA MET A 1 -15.46 -28.68 -12.62
C MET A 1 -15.13 -29.42 -11.32
N GLY A 2 -15.33 -30.73 -11.28
CA GLY A 2 -14.95 -31.58 -10.15
C GLY A 2 -13.57 -32.18 -10.39
N GLY A 3 -12.60 -31.85 -9.53
CA GLY A 3 -11.22 -32.34 -9.63
C GLY A 3 -10.21 -31.61 -8.74
N ASP A 4 -10.49 -30.35 -8.35
CA ASP A 4 -9.50 -29.47 -7.70
C ASP A 4 -9.51 -29.48 -6.15
N GLY A 5 -10.35 -30.30 -5.51
CA GLY A 5 -10.59 -30.25 -4.05
C GLY A 5 -9.41 -30.65 -3.15
N LYS A 6 -8.24 -30.97 -3.70
CA LYS A 6 -7.03 -31.39 -2.97
C LYS A 6 -5.77 -30.57 -3.27
N LEU A 7 -5.87 -29.52 -4.10
CA LEU A 7 -4.77 -28.60 -4.41
C LEU A 7 -4.85 -27.36 -3.50
N LEU A 8 -3.76 -27.00 -2.85
CA LEU A 8 -3.61 -25.71 -2.15
C LEU A 8 -2.67 -24.80 -2.94
N ARG A 9 -3.17 -23.62 -3.33
CA ARG A 9 -2.38 -22.60 -4.03
C ARG A 9 -1.89 -21.52 -3.05
N LEU A 10 -0.59 -21.37 -2.92
CA LEU A 10 0.05 -20.34 -2.12
C LEU A 10 0.53 -19.23 -3.05
N LEU A 11 -0.08 -18.05 -2.95
CA LEU A 11 0.30 -16.88 -3.75
C LEU A 11 1.30 -15.98 -3.01
N CYS A 12 1.41 -16.15 -1.69
CA CYS A 12 2.44 -15.50 -0.89
C CYS A 12 3.68 -16.39 -0.77
N SER A 13 4.84 -15.76 -0.61
CA SER A 13 6.09 -16.51 -0.42
C SER A 13 6.12 -17.21 0.94
N LYS A 14 6.77 -18.36 0.98
CA LYS A 14 7.05 -19.09 2.22
C LYS A 14 7.78 -18.23 3.26
N LYS A 15 8.70 -17.36 2.81
CA LYS A 15 9.42 -16.42 3.67
C LYS A 15 8.46 -15.44 4.34
N THR A 16 7.49 -14.91 3.61
CA THR A 16 6.46 -14.00 4.13
C THR A 16 5.59 -14.69 5.18
N LEU A 17 5.17 -15.94 4.93
CA LEU A 17 4.37 -16.73 5.87
C LEU A 17 5.08 -17.03 7.20
N LEU A 18 6.42 -17.01 7.23
CA LEU A 18 7.22 -17.29 8.42
C LEU A 18 7.85 -16.04 9.06
N TYR A 19 7.80 -14.88 8.40
CA TYR A 19 8.46 -13.66 8.89
C TYR A 19 7.54 -12.76 9.75
N PRO A 20 8.04 -12.14 10.84
CA PRO A 20 9.24 -12.53 11.58
C PRO A 20 9.05 -13.89 12.23
N ARG A 21 10.13 -14.66 12.38
CA ARG A 21 10.06 -16.04 12.88
C ARG A 21 9.89 -16.06 14.39
N GLU A 22 8.65 -15.96 14.82
CA GLU A 22 8.24 -15.88 16.22
C GLU A 22 7.06 -16.83 16.46
N GLN A 23 6.97 -17.33 17.70
CA GLN A 23 5.85 -18.17 18.11
C GLN A 23 4.55 -17.36 18.06
N GLY A 24 3.49 -17.96 17.53
CA GLY A 24 2.18 -17.32 17.48
C GLY A 24 1.31 -17.78 16.31
N LEU A 25 0.10 -17.25 16.30
CA LEU A 25 -0.90 -17.55 15.28
C LEU A 25 -0.85 -16.52 14.15
N ARG A 26 -1.06 -16.98 12.92
CA ARG A 26 -1.25 -16.14 11.74
C ARG A 26 -2.53 -16.52 11.03
N TRP A 27 -3.38 -15.55 10.76
CA TRP A 27 -4.58 -15.72 9.95
C TRP A 27 -4.18 -15.80 8.48
N LEU A 28 -4.56 -16.88 7.81
CA LEU A 28 -4.34 -17.05 6.38
C LEU A 28 -5.48 -16.38 5.63
N ILE A 29 -5.13 -15.47 4.73
CA ILE A 29 -6.08 -14.65 3.97
C ILE A 29 -6.21 -15.22 2.57
N GLY A 30 -7.44 -15.36 2.08
CA GLY A 30 -7.75 -15.80 0.73
C GLY A 30 -8.98 -15.10 0.18
N SER A 31 -9.34 -15.38 -1.07
CA SER A 31 -10.56 -14.87 -1.70
C SER A 31 -11.35 -16.05 -2.25
N PRO A 32 -12.00 -16.84 -1.39
CA PRO A 32 -12.54 -18.14 -1.77
C PRO A 32 -13.77 -18.05 -2.71
N LEU A 33 -14.41 -16.88 -2.77
CA LEU A 33 -15.53 -16.59 -3.68
C LEU A 33 -15.09 -16.28 -5.13
N PHE A 34 -13.86 -15.79 -5.33
CA PHE A 34 -13.43 -15.23 -6.62
C PHE A 34 -12.15 -15.87 -7.19
N LEU A 35 -11.41 -16.61 -6.36
CA LEU A 35 -10.21 -17.35 -6.76
C LEU A 35 -10.47 -18.86 -6.66
N PRO A 36 -9.70 -19.71 -7.37
CA PRO A 36 -9.84 -21.16 -7.29
C PRO A 36 -9.84 -21.68 -5.85
N SER A 37 -10.56 -22.78 -5.61
CA SER A 37 -10.72 -23.39 -4.29
C SER A 37 -9.36 -23.63 -3.60
N PHE A 38 -9.26 -23.22 -2.33
CA PHE A 38 -8.05 -23.22 -1.49
C PHE A 38 -6.88 -22.39 -2.03
N ASN A 39 -6.99 -21.08 -1.81
CA ASN A 39 -5.92 -20.13 -2.08
C ASN A 39 -5.51 -19.37 -0.81
N VAL A 40 -4.22 -19.11 -0.64
CA VAL A 40 -3.68 -18.22 0.40
C VAL A 40 -2.91 -17.09 -0.27
N VAL A 41 -3.48 -15.89 -0.19
CA VAL A 41 -3.01 -14.67 -0.83
C VAL A 41 -2.05 -13.90 0.07
N SER A 42 -2.29 -13.91 1.38
CA SER A 42 -1.43 -13.26 2.38
C SER A 42 -1.64 -13.89 3.76
N SER A 43 -0.96 -13.35 4.78
CA SER A 43 -1.20 -13.73 6.17
C SER A 43 -1.12 -12.53 7.11
N PHE A 44 -2.02 -12.47 8.10
CA PHE A 44 -1.98 -11.47 9.18
C PHE A 44 -1.57 -12.13 10.49
N ARG A 45 -0.59 -11.56 11.17
CA ARG A 45 -0.19 -11.99 12.51
C ARG A 45 -1.27 -11.65 13.54
N CYS A 46 -1.53 -12.58 14.44
CA CYS A 46 -2.35 -12.32 15.61
C CYS A 46 -1.54 -11.49 16.63
N LEU A 47 -2.11 -10.36 17.06
CA LEU A 47 -1.47 -9.44 17.99
C LEU A 47 -2.07 -9.51 19.39
N HIS A 48 -3.34 -9.92 19.52
CA HIS A 48 -4.04 -9.95 20.80
C HIS A 48 -4.22 -11.39 21.30
N TYR A 49 -3.59 -11.70 22.42
CA TYR A 49 -3.73 -12.99 23.12
C TYR A 49 -4.41 -12.83 24.48
N LEU A 50 -5.00 -13.90 24.98
CA LEU A 50 -5.58 -13.92 26.33
C LEU A 50 -4.45 -13.87 27.38
N PRO A 51 -4.59 -13.08 28.46
CA PRO A 51 -3.58 -13.04 29.53
C PRO A 51 -3.32 -14.40 30.18
N SER A 52 -4.33 -15.29 30.16
CA SER A 52 -4.29 -16.62 30.76
C SER A 52 -3.63 -17.69 29.87
N ASP A 53 -3.54 -17.48 28.56
CA ASP A 53 -2.92 -18.40 27.61
C ASP A 53 -2.28 -17.63 26.44
N PRO A 54 -0.94 -17.50 26.38
CA PRO A 54 -0.24 -16.75 25.34
C PRO A 54 -0.33 -17.39 23.96
N CYS A 55 -0.94 -18.56 23.82
CA CYS A 55 -1.20 -19.24 22.55
C CYS A 55 -2.69 -19.24 22.15
N SER A 56 -3.55 -18.53 22.89
CA SER A 56 -4.97 -18.38 22.58
C SER A 56 -5.33 -16.92 22.25
N PRO A 57 -5.84 -16.64 21.04
CA PRO A 57 -6.23 -15.28 20.65
C PRO A 57 -7.36 -14.69 21.50
N ASN A 58 -7.31 -13.37 21.73
CA ASN A 58 -8.48 -12.59 22.14
C ASN A 58 -9.31 -12.26 20.87
N PHE A 59 -10.27 -13.12 20.57
CA PHE A 59 -11.04 -13.03 19.32
C PHE A 59 -11.82 -11.72 19.16
N THR A 60 -12.32 -11.11 20.24
CA THR A 60 -13.07 -9.86 20.16
C THR A 60 -12.19 -8.72 19.67
N LYS A 61 -11.06 -8.47 20.36
CA LYS A 61 -10.12 -7.41 19.97
C LYS A 61 -9.52 -7.65 18.60
N GLU A 62 -9.20 -8.91 18.31
CA GLU A 62 -8.62 -9.29 17.04
C GLU A 62 -9.60 -9.09 15.87
N ALA A 63 -10.89 -9.40 16.08
CA ALA A 63 -11.93 -9.18 15.09
C ALA A 63 -12.15 -7.69 14.85
N ASP A 64 -12.14 -6.86 15.91
CA ASP A 64 -12.30 -5.41 15.77
C ASP A 64 -11.16 -4.79 14.94
N ASP A 65 -9.92 -5.22 15.14
CA ASP A 65 -8.76 -4.78 14.35
C ASP A 65 -8.86 -5.21 12.88
N ILE A 66 -9.30 -6.44 12.61
CA ILE A 66 -9.29 -7.02 11.25
C ILE A 66 -10.51 -6.60 10.42
N ARG A 67 -11.66 -6.35 11.05
CA ARG A 67 -12.96 -6.14 10.39
C ARG A 67 -12.93 -5.03 9.33
N THR A 68 -12.21 -3.95 9.58
CA THR A 68 -12.05 -2.86 8.59
C THR A 68 -10.70 -2.90 7.88
N LEU A 69 -9.70 -3.57 8.46
CA LEU A 69 -8.37 -3.70 7.86
C LEU A 69 -8.39 -4.54 6.59
N LEU A 70 -9.05 -5.69 6.63
CA LEU A 70 -9.19 -6.59 5.49
C LEU A 70 -10.36 -6.10 4.63
N ILE A 71 -10.08 -5.76 3.36
CA ILE A 71 -11.13 -5.32 2.45
C ILE A 71 -12.11 -6.47 2.15
N ARG A 72 -13.39 -6.14 1.98
CA ARG A 72 -14.42 -7.13 1.63
C ARG A 72 -14.10 -7.75 0.27
N GLY A 73 -14.31 -9.07 0.18
CA GLY A 73 -13.91 -9.91 -0.96
C GLY A 73 -12.67 -10.77 -0.68
N PHE A 74 -11.93 -10.43 0.38
CA PHE A 74 -10.96 -11.33 1.00
C PHE A 74 -11.46 -11.72 2.39
N ASP A 75 -11.15 -12.96 2.79
CA ASP A 75 -11.59 -13.57 4.03
C ASP A 75 -10.46 -14.36 4.71
N ILE A 76 -10.63 -14.63 6.00
CA ILE A 76 -9.79 -15.60 6.72
C ILE A 76 -10.20 -17.01 6.26
N VAL A 77 -9.34 -17.66 5.50
CA VAL A 77 -9.55 -19.02 4.97
C VAL A 77 -8.93 -20.11 5.85
N GLY A 78 -8.13 -19.70 6.84
CA GLY A 78 -7.38 -20.62 7.68
C GLY A 78 -6.49 -19.92 8.69
N ALA A 79 -5.67 -20.69 9.39
CA ALA A 79 -4.60 -20.14 10.21
C ALA A 79 -3.35 -21.03 10.20
N LEU A 80 -2.20 -20.40 10.44
CA LEU A 80 -0.90 -21.03 10.64
C LEU A 80 -0.46 -20.79 12.08
N LEU A 81 -0.20 -21.87 12.82
CA LEU A 81 0.42 -21.82 14.14
C LEU A 81 1.92 -22.11 14.02
N ILE A 82 2.75 -21.13 14.37
CA ILE A 82 4.19 -21.33 14.51
C ILE A 82 4.47 -21.69 15.96
N ASN A 83 4.78 -22.96 16.20
CA ASN A 83 5.08 -23.48 17.52
C ASN A 83 5.82 -24.82 17.38
N ASN A 84 6.74 -25.10 18.29
CA ASN A 84 7.41 -26.39 18.32
C ASN A 84 6.43 -27.48 18.78
N GLY A 85 6.59 -28.71 18.26
CA GLY A 85 5.87 -29.88 18.75
C GLY A 85 5.15 -30.63 17.63
N ASP A 86 4.01 -31.24 17.96
CA ASP A 86 3.24 -32.02 16.99
C ASP A 86 2.55 -31.11 15.97
N MET A 87 2.90 -31.30 14.70
CA MET A 87 2.49 -30.44 13.59
C MET A 87 0.99 -30.59 13.29
N GLU A 88 0.46 -31.80 13.37
CA GLU A 88 -0.97 -32.06 13.15
C GLU A 88 -1.82 -31.44 14.27
N PHE A 89 -1.43 -31.63 15.53
CA PHE A 89 -2.06 -30.99 16.68
C PHE A 89 -2.05 -29.46 16.57
N ASN A 90 -0.91 -28.87 16.21
CA ASN A 90 -0.76 -27.43 16.05
C ASN A 90 -1.63 -26.90 14.90
N ALA A 91 -1.67 -27.62 13.76
CA ALA A 91 -2.50 -27.26 12.62
C ALA A 91 -3.99 -27.35 12.95
N ARG A 92 -4.42 -28.35 13.71
CA ARG A 92 -5.80 -28.47 14.19
C ARG A 92 -6.18 -27.30 15.10
N LYS A 93 -5.32 -26.95 16.06
CA LYS A 93 -5.54 -25.77 16.93
C LYS A 93 -5.66 -24.48 16.10
N ALA A 94 -4.86 -24.35 15.04
CA ALA A 94 -4.94 -23.22 14.13
C ALA A 94 -6.28 -23.18 13.37
N ALA A 95 -6.73 -24.33 12.84
CA ALA A 95 -8.03 -24.44 12.16
C ALA A 95 -9.21 -24.11 13.09
N GLU A 96 -9.20 -24.62 14.33
CA GLU A 96 -10.20 -24.30 15.35
C GLU A 96 -10.25 -22.81 15.68
N ALA A 97 -9.08 -22.16 15.80
CA ALA A 97 -8.99 -20.73 16.03
C ALA A 97 -9.54 -19.93 14.83
N SER A 98 -9.21 -20.33 13.60
CA SER A 98 -9.76 -19.71 12.38
C SER A 98 -11.28 -19.79 12.32
N CYS A 99 -11.85 -20.95 12.66
CA CYS A 99 -13.30 -21.15 12.71
C CYS A 99 -13.98 -20.17 13.70
N LYS A 100 -13.43 -20.04 14.91
CA LYS A 100 -13.92 -19.06 15.90
C LYS A 100 -13.80 -17.64 15.36
N MET A 101 -12.64 -17.28 14.81
CA MET A 101 -12.40 -15.95 14.27
C MET A 101 -13.39 -15.57 13.17
N ARG A 102 -13.69 -16.48 12.24
CA ARG A 102 -14.70 -16.27 11.18
C ARG A 102 -16.09 -15.96 11.75
N SER A 103 -16.49 -16.58 12.87
CA SER A 103 -17.77 -16.26 13.52
C SER A 103 -17.83 -14.85 14.11
N TYR A 104 -16.71 -14.30 14.61
CA TYR A 104 -16.65 -12.92 15.13
C TYR A 104 -16.64 -11.86 14.02
N LEU A 105 -16.17 -12.22 12.82
CA LEU A 105 -16.17 -11.36 11.65
C LEU A 105 -17.48 -11.44 10.84
N SER A 106 -18.43 -12.29 11.26
CA SER A 106 -19.69 -12.54 10.55
C SER A 106 -19.47 -12.84 9.05
N VAL A 107 -18.39 -13.55 8.73
CA VAL A 107 -18.08 -13.95 7.34
C VAL A 107 -19.14 -14.95 6.89
N ASN A 108 -19.79 -14.71 5.76
CA ASN A 108 -20.77 -15.64 5.20
C ASN A 108 -20.16 -17.05 5.13
N ALA A 109 -20.82 -17.99 5.80
CA ALA A 109 -20.35 -19.37 5.96
C ALA A 109 -20.53 -20.22 4.70
N GLU A 110 -20.37 -19.63 3.51
CA GLU A 110 -20.54 -20.34 2.23
C GLU A 110 -19.43 -21.38 2.02
N HIS A 111 -18.28 -21.23 2.70
CA HIS A 111 -17.18 -22.20 2.68
C HIS A 111 -17.09 -22.98 4.00
N HIS A 112 -17.44 -24.26 3.93
CA HIS A 112 -17.35 -25.21 5.03
C HIS A 112 -15.93 -25.70 5.30
N ASP A 113 -14.99 -25.54 4.37
CA ASP A 113 -13.62 -26.02 4.55
C ASP A 113 -12.70 -24.93 5.11
N ILE A 114 -11.78 -25.32 6.01
CA ILE A 114 -10.81 -24.44 6.68
C ILE A 114 -9.40 -25.02 6.54
N ILE A 115 -8.43 -24.14 6.27
CA ILE A 115 -7.01 -24.50 6.23
C ILE A 115 -6.40 -24.40 7.63
N GLY A 116 -5.89 -25.51 8.16
CA GLY A 116 -5.05 -25.53 9.34
C GLY A 116 -3.60 -25.77 8.95
N ALA A 117 -2.68 -24.93 9.39
CA ALA A 117 -1.27 -25.06 9.09
C ALA A 117 -0.40 -24.98 10.35
N ALA A 118 0.75 -25.64 10.31
CA ALA A 118 1.75 -25.62 11.36
C ALA A 118 3.17 -25.46 10.81
N ALA A 119 4.02 -24.78 11.56
CA ALA A 119 5.44 -24.64 11.29
C ALA A 119 6.25 -24.67 12.60
N ASP A 120 7.40 -25.34 12.57
CA ASP A 120 8.37 -25.28 13.67
C ASP A 120 9.20 -23.99 13.61
N LEU A 121 9.69 -23.53 14.76
CA LEU A 121 10.59 -22.36 14.82
C LEU A 121 11.94 -22.65 14.17
N ASN A 122 12.40 -23.90 14.19
CA ASN A 122 13.72 -24.28 13.70
C ASN A 122 13.71 -24.80 12.26
N SER A 123 12.53 -25.01 11.68
CA SER A 123 12.38 -25.55 10.33
C SER A 123 11.73 -24.53 9.41
N ASP A 124 12.13 -24.55 8.14
CA ASP A 124 11.40 -23.82 7.12
C ASP A 124 10.12 -24.58 6.73
N SER A 125 9.96 -25.87 7.03
CA SER A 125 8.79 -26.64 6.58
C SER A 125 7.48 -26.16 7.20
N ILE A 126 6.48 -25.91 6.34
CA ILE A 126 5.09 -25.66 6.74
C ILE A 126 4.26 -26.85 6.28
N GLN A 127 3.46 -27.43 7.18
CA GLN A 127 2.48 -28.46 6.83
C GLN A 127 1.08 -27.85 6.82
N PHE A 128 0.29 -28.23 5.81
CA PHE A 128 -1.06 -27.74 5.60
C PHE A 128 -2.05 -28.89 5.56
N PHE A 129 -3.16 -28.70 6.25
CA PHE A 129 -4.23 -29.67 6.37
C PHE A 129 -5.56 -28.97 6.12
N LYS A 130 -6.51 -29.76 5.61
CA LYS A 130 -7.88 -29.38 5.35
C LYS A 130 -8.76 -29.94 6.46
N TYR A 131 -9.64 -29.09 6.98
CA TYR A 131 -10.63 -29.44 8.00
C TYR A 131 -12.02 -28.99 7.56
N GLU A 132 -13.03 -29.78 7.93
CA GLU A 132 -14.43 -29.41 7.78
C GLU A 132 -14.89 -28.60 9.00
N MET A 133 -15.59 -27.49 8.78
CA MET A 133 -16.07 -26.59 9.81
C MET A 133 -17.02 -27.34 10.75
N GLY A 134 -16.68 -27.39 12.04
CA GLY A 134 -17.43 -28.13 13.05
C GLY A 134 -16.98 -29.59 13.25
N ASN A 135 -16.12 -30.13 12.38
CA ASN A 135 -15.55 -31.48 12.52
C ASN A 135 -14.02 -31.47 12.35
N PHE A 136 -13.30 -31.25 13.46
CA PHE A 136 -11.83 -31.22 13.48
C PHE A 136 -11.17 -32.58 13.79
N LYS A 137 -11.94 -33.68 13.78
CA LYS A 137 -11.42 -35.04 14.01
C LYS A 137 -10.94 -35.70 12.72
N ASN A 138 -11.55 -35.37 11.60
CA ASN A 138 -11.17 -35.89 10.29
C ASN A 138 -10.14 -34.94 9.66
N VAL A 139 -8.89 -35.37 9.60
CA VAL A 139 -7.80 -34.62 9.00
C VAL A 139 -7.61 -35.08 7.55
N GLU A 140 -7.74 -34.16 6.60
CA GLU A 140 -7.38 -34.40 5.21
C GLU A 140 -6.08 -33.64 4.88
N SER A 141 -5.08 -34.34 4.35
CA SER A 141 -3.89 -33.68 3.82
C SER A 141 -4.14 -33.21 2.38
N PHE A 142 -3.62 -32.03 2.02
CA PHE A 142 -3.60 -31.60 0.62
C PHE A 142 -2.69 -32.54 -0.19
N SER A 143 -3.14 -32.99 -1.35
CA SER A 143 -2.33 -33.87 -2.21
C SER A 143 -1.22 -33.11 -2.93
N THR A 144 -1.44 -31.82 -3.17
CA THR A 144 -0.53 -30.96 -3.91
C THR A 144 -0.53 -29.56 -3.28
N ILE A 145 0.67 -29.02 -3.02
CA ILE A 145 0.86 -27.63 -2.58
C ILE A 145 1.70 -26.94 -3.64
N SER A 146 1.15 -25.92 -4.30
CA SER A 146 1.84 -25.16 -5.34
C SER A 146 2.06 -23.72 -4.91
N TYR A 147 3.31 -23.25 -5.00
CA TYR A 147 3.62 -21.83 -4.89
C TYR A 147 3.50 -21.19 -6.27
N GLU A 148 2.65 -20.16 -6.39
CA GLU A 148 2.38 -19.52 -7.67
C GLU A 148 3.56 -18.66 -8.13
N THR A 149 3.89 -18.74 -9.41
CA THR A 149 5.05 -18.03 -9.98
C THR A 149 4.72 -16.59 -10.34
N ASP A 150 3.47 -16.34 -10.74
CA ASP A 150 2.93 -15.01 -11.04
C ASP A 150 1.62 -14.78 -10.28
N PRO A 151 1.71 -14.58 -8.95
CA PRO A 151 0.53 -14.45 -8.11
C PRO A 151 -0.25 -13.16 -8.39
N GLU A 152 0.44 -12.12 -8.86
CA GLU A 152 -0.16 -10.82 -9.20
C GLU A 152 -1.12 -10.97 -10.37
N LYS A 153 -0.69 -11.64 -11.44
CA LYS A 153 -1.55 -11.94 -12.57
C LYS A 153 -2.78 -12.75 -12.16
N LEU A 154 -2.61 -13.76 -11.31
CA LEU A 154 -3.74 -14.62 -10.89
C LEU A 154 -4.82 -13.83 -10.13
N VAL A 155 -4.43 -12.87 -9.29
CA VAL A 155 -5.38 -12.01 -8.56
C VAL A 155 -5.98 -10.94 -9.49
N TRP A 156 -5.16 -10.24 -10.27
CA TRP A 156 -5.60 -9.00 -10.92
C TRP A 156 -6.06 -9.14 -12.37
N GLU A 157 -5.71 -10.22 -13.06
CA GLU A 157 -6.18 -10.46 -14.43
C GLU A 157 -7.71 -10.63 -14.46
N LYS A 158 -8.25 -11.35 -13.48
CA LYS A 158 -9.69 -11.63 -13.33
C LYS A 158 -10.37 -10.85 -12.21
N GLY A 159 -9.60 -10.18 -11.36
CA GLY A 159 -10.12 -9.36 -10.27
C GLY A 159 -10.41 -7.92 -10.68
N CYS A 160 -11.30 -7.25 -9.95
CA CYS A 160 -11.53 -5.82 -10.06
C CYS A 160 -11.76 -5.20 -8.68
N LEU A 161 -11.49 -3.90 -8.58
CA LEU A 161 -11.73 -3.10 -7.39
C LEU A 161 -12.98 -2.24 -7.55
N THR A 162 -13.68 -2.05 -6.45
CA THR A 162 -14.85 -1.17 -6.35
C THR A 162 -14.73 -0.30 -5.12
N ARG A 163 -15.07 0.98 -5.26
CA ARG A 163 -14.94 1.96 -4.19
C ARG A 163 -16.24 2.69 -3.95
N CYS A 164 -16.63 2.82 -2.69
CA CYS A 164 -17.78 3.59 -2.26
C CYS A 164 -17.36 4.63 -1.21
N GLU A 165 -17.55 5.92 -1.52
CA GLU A 165 -17.38 7.00 -0.55
C GLU A 165 -18.75 7.47 -0.06
N LEU A 166 -18.92 7.60 1.25
CA LEU A 166 -20.16 8.10 1.87
C LEU A 166 -19.83 9.09 2.98
N ALA A 167 -20.24 10.35 2.81
CA ALA A 167 -20.10 11.39 3.81
C ALA A 167 -21.40 11.53 4.61
N LEU A 168 -21.33 11.29 5.91
CA LEU A 168 -22.46 11.31 6.84
C LEU A 168 -22.29 12.45 7.85
N LYS A 169 -23.39 13.15 8.14
CA LYS A 169 -23.45 14.18 9.17
C LYS A 169 -24.52 13.81 10.17
N PHE A 170 -24.12 13.57 11.40
CA PHE A 170 -25.01 13.18 12.49
C PHE A 170 -25.27 14.37 13.41
N PRO A 171 -26.47 14.97 13.39
CA PRO A 171 -26.88 15.97 14.37
C PRO A 171 -27.27 15.27 15.68
N ILE A 172 -26.54 15.54 16.75
CA ILE A 172 -26.77 15.00 18.09
C ILE A 172 -27.29 16.13 18.96
N TYR A 173 -28.53 16.01 19.42
CA TYR A 173 -29.18 17.02 20.25
C TYR A 173 -29.08 16.60 21.71
N SER A 174 -28.49 17.42 22.58
CA SER A 174 -28.40 17.16 24.02
C SER A 174 -29.26 18.17 24.79
N PRO A 175 -30.37 17.73 25.42
CA PRO A 175 -31.04 18.50 26.46
C PRO A 175 -30.17 18.43 27.73
N GLY A 176 -29.66 19.58 28.20
CA GLY A 176 -29.02 19.65 29.52
C GLY A 176 -27.69 18.90 29.70
N ASN A 177 -26.76 18.89 28.75
CA ASN A 177 -25.34 18.55 28.94
C ASN A 177 -25.03 17.21 29.69
N ILE A 178 -25.89 16.20 29.57
CA ILE A 178 -25.66 14.85 30.09
C ILE A 178 -24.95 14.03 29.01
N ALA A 179 -23.72 13.56 29.30
CA ALA A 179 -22.88 12.88 28.32
C ALA A 179 -23.41 11.49 27.89
N SER A 180 -24.05 10.73 28.79
CA SER A 180 -24.63 9.41 28.47
C SER A 180 -25.71 9.50 27.39
N ASP A 181 -26.55 10.54 27.47
CA ASP A 181 -27.67 10.71 26.54
C ASP A 181 -27.18 10.99 25.11
N MET A 182 -25.99 11.62 24.97
CA MET A 182 -25.36 11.84 23.67
C MET A 182 -24.85 10.55 23.03
N GLU A 183 -24.25 9.65 23.81
CA GLU A 183 -23.75 8.36 23.32
C GLU A 183 -24.89 7.45 22.86
N ASP A 184 -25.98 7.41 23.61
CA ASP A 184 -27.18 6.63 23.28
C ASP A 184 -27.86 7.19 22.02
N MET A 185 -28.00 8.51 21.91
CA MET A 185 -28.55 9.14 20.70
C MET A 185 -27.68 8.92 19.47
N PHE A 186 -26.36 9.06 19.61
CA PHE A 186 -25.44 8.76 18.52
C PHE A 186 -25.54 7.30 18.11
N SER A 187 -25.63 6.38 19.07
CA SER A 187 -25.85 4.96 18.81
C SER A 187 -27.13 4.70 18.04
N SER A 188 -28.25 5.30 18.44
CA SER A 188 -29.53 5.18 17.74
C SER A 188 -29.48 5.73 16.31
N LEU A 189 -28.81 6.87 16.09
CA LEU A 189 -28.63 7.43 14.75
C LEU A 189 -27.81 6.52 13.83
N ILE A 190 -26.79 5.87 14.37
CA ILE A 190 -25.99 4.88 13.64
C ILE A 190 -26.87 3.67 13.27
N ASP A 191 -27.67 3.15 14.20
CA ASP A 191 -28.53 1.99 13.95
C ASP A 191 -29.59 2.30 12.88
N LEU A 192 -30.18 3.51 12.89
CA LEU A 192 -31.07 3.99 11.83
C LEU A 192 -30.35 4.08 10.48
N THR A 193 -29.11 4.56 10.47
CA THR A 193 -28.31 4.63 9.24
C THR A 193 -28.00 3.24 8.70
N VAL A 194 -27.67 2.28 9.57
CA VAL A 194 -27.47 0.87 9.18
C VAL A 194 -28.73 0.27 8.56
N ALA A 195 -29.92 0.61 9.08
CA ALA A 195 -31.19 0.22 8.48
C ALA A 195 -31.39 0.89 7.10
N ASP A 196 -31.12 2.19 6.99
CA ASP A 196 -31.20 2.96 5.73
C ASP A 196 -30.26 2.41 4.64
N LEU A 197 -29.07 1.89 5.02
CA LEU A 197 -28.13 1.23 4.08
C LEU A 197 -28.73 -0.02 3.40
N LYS A 198 -29.70 -0.67 4.04
CA LYS A 198 -30.40 -1.87 3.52
C LYS A 198 -31.83 -1.55 3.05
N ASP A 199 -32.22 -0.27 3.07
CA ASP A 199 -33.59 0.13 2.79
C ASP A 199 -33.93 -0.04 1.29
N PRO A 200 -35.14 -0.52 0.94
CA PRO A 200 -35.57 -0.65 -0.45
C PRO A 200 -35.52 0.64 -1.28
N CYS A 201 -35.60 1.81 -0.63
CA CYS A 201 -35.48 3.13 -1.24
C CYS A 201 -34.04 3.62 -1.39
N ALA A 202 -33.03 2.88 -0.92
CA ALA A 202 -31.65 3.16 -1.27
C ALA A 202 -31.45 3.07 -2.79
N ALA A 203 -30.56 3.88 -3.34
CA ALA A 203 -30.17 3.81 -4.74
C ALA A 203 -28.64 3.90 -4.84
N PHE A 204 -28.08 3.17 -5.80
CA PHE A 204 -26.64 3.06 -6.00
C PHE A 204 -26.34 3.44 -7.44
N LEU A 205 -25.71 4.60 -7.63
CA LEU A 205 -25.14 5.02 -8.89
C LEU A 205 -23.79 4.33 -9.05
N VAL A 206 -23.64 3.55 -10.11
CA VAL A 206 -22.43 2.78 -10.42
C VAL A 206 -21.80 3.38 -11.68
N GLU A 207 -20.53 3.75 -11.60
CA GLU A 207 -19.80 4.40 -12.68
C GLU A 207 -18.47 3.68 -12.93
N GLY A 208 -18.15 3.42 -14.20
CA GLY A 208 -16.85 2.86 -14.58
C GLY A 208 -15.69 3.84 -14.32
N PRO A 209 -14.44 3.35 -14.30
CA PRO A 209 -13.26 4.21 -14.18
C PRO A 209 -13.23 5.26 -15.30
N SER A 210 -13.11 6.54 -14.93
CA SER A 210 -13.06 7.65 -15.89
C SER A 210 -11.75 7.63 -16.68
N VAL A 211 -11.76 7.22 -17.96
CA VAL A 211 -10.60 7.28 -18.85
C VAL A 211 -10.75 8.45 -19.81
N THR A 212 -10.15 9.60 -19.47
CA THR A 212 -10.04 10.81 -20.32
C THR A 212 -11.39 11.42 -20.77
N SER A 213 -11.40 12.71 -21.10
CA SER A 213 -12.63 13.50 -21.33
C SER A 213 -13.50 13.09 -22.53
N ASN A 214 -13.14 12.05 -23.28
CA ASN A 214 -13.74 11.75 -24.59
C ASN A 214 -14.44 10.38 -24.68
N GLU A 215 -14.41 9.53 -23.65
CA GLU A 215 -15.17 8.27 -23.62
C GLU A 215 -16.30 8.37 -22.59
N THR A 216 -17.54 8.04 -22.99
CA THR A 216 -18.67 7.91 -22.07
C THR A 216 -18.43 6.68 -21.19
N SER A 217 -18.09 6.89 -19.92
CA SER A 217 -18.00 5.82 -18.92
C SER A 217 -19.37 5.15 -18.77
N ALA A 218 -19.39 3.81 -18.74
CA ALA A 218 -20.61 3.06 -18.44
C ALA A 218 -21.14 3.47 -17.06
N SER A 219 -22.42 3.82 -16.98
CA SER A 219 -23.08 4.21 -15.74
C SER A 219 -24.46 3.56 -15.63
N ILE A 220 -24.79 3.00 -14.46
CA ILE A 220 -26.12 2.45 -14.17
C ILE A 220 -26.60 2.92 -12.80
N VAL A 221 -27.90 2.85 -12.56
CA VAL A 221 -28.50 3.05 -11.23
C VAL A 221 -29.19 1.76 -10.83
N LEU A 222 -28.83 1.23 -9.67
CA LEU A 222 -29.48 0.09 -9.04
C LEU A 222 -30.25 0.54 -7.81
N HIS A 223 -31.39 -0.10 -7.55
CA HIS A 223 -32.24 0.25 -6.42
C HIS A 223 -32.20 -0.80 -5.32
N GLY A 224 -32.42 -0.39 -4.07
CA GLY A 224 -32.36 -1.25 -2.90
C GLY A 224 -33.29 -2.46 -2.98
N PHE A 225 -34.49 -2.31 -3.55
CA PHE A 225 -35.41 -3.44 -3.77
C PHE A 225 -34.94 -4.45 -4.84
N GLU A 226 -33.95 -4.09 -5.66
CA GLU A 226 -33.33 -4.97 -6.66
C GLU A 226 -32.15 -5.76 -6.04
N LEU A 227 -31.75 -5.41 -4.81
CA LEU A 227 -30.65 -6.04 -4.09
C LEU A 227 -31.15 -7.17 -3.18
N ASP A 228 -30.57 -8.36 -3.34
CA ASP A 228 -30.86 -9.50 -2.48
C ASP A 228 -29.81 -9.67 -1.39
N PHE A 229 -30.14 -9.23 -0.18
CA PHE A 229 -29.27 -9.38 0.98
C PHE A 229 -29.27 -10.81 1.56
N SER A 230 -30.17 -11.69 1.12
CA SER A 230 -30.36 -13.05 1.66
C SER A 230 -29.67 -14.16 0.85
N ARG A 231 -29.57 -14.02 -0.47
CA ARG A 231 -29.08 -15.07 -1.39
C ARG A 231 -27.56 -15.17 -1.52
N SER A 232 -26.99 -16.36 -1.74
CA SER A 232 -25.52 -16.54 -1.82
C SER A 232 -24.91 -15.94 -3.10
N ILE A 233 -23.64 -15.49 -3.05
CA ILE A 233 -22.94 -15.01 -4.27
C ILE A 233 -22.73 -16.17 -5.26
N SER A 234 -22.45 -17.37 -4.73
CA SER A 234 -22.24 -18.58 -5.52
C SER A 234 -23.45 -18.97 -6.40
N GLU A 235 -24.68 -18.71 -5.94
CA GLU A 235 -25.88 -19.01 -6.73
C GLU A 235 -26.08 -18.05 -7.93
N ASN A 236 -25.62 -16.80 -7.82
CA ASN A 236 -25.80 -15.79 -8.87
C ASN A 236 -24.75 -15.91 -9.99
N VAL A 237 -23.52 -16.33 -9.66
CA VAL A 237 -22.46 -16.59 -10.67
C VAL A 237 -22.82 -17.76 -11.60
N TRP A 238 -23.68 -18.68 -11.16
CA TRP A 238 -24.12 -19.83 -11.97
C TRP A 238 -25.30 -19.52 -12.91
N LEU A 239 -25.98 -18.39 -12.74
CA LEU A 239 -27.16 -18.01 -13.54
C LEU A 239 -26.80 -17.19 -14.79
N THR A 240 -25.64 -16.51 -14.79
CA THR A 240 -25.18 -15.70 -15.93
C THR A 240 -24.78 -16.51 -17.17
N SER A 241 -24.75 -17.84 -17.09
CA SER A 241 -24.48 -18.70 -18.25
C SER A 241 -25.72 -19.04 -19.09
N ASN A 242 -26.95 -18.63 -18.69
CA ASN A 242 -28.16 -19.24 -19.26
C ASN A 242 -29.40 -18.33 -19.47
N HIS A 243 -29.30 -17.01 -19.65
CA HIS A 243 -30.46 -16.20 -20.09
C HIS A 243 -30.11 -15.07 -21.07
N MET A 244 -31.00 -14.83 -22.04
CA MET A 244 -30.82 -14.03 -23.27
C MET A 244 -31.41 -12.60 -23.20
N GLU A 245 -31.79 -12.10 -22.03
CA GLU A 245 -32.14 -10.68 -21.82
C GLU A 245 -31.60 -10.26 -20.45
N SER A 246 -30.54 -9.45 -20.39
CA SER A 246 -29.91 -9.07 -19.12
C SER A 246 -30.61 -7.86 -18.50
N ASP A 247 -31.35 -8.06 -17.41
CA ASP A 247 -31.79 -6.97 -16.54
C ASP A 247 -30.58 -6.20 -16.00
N ALA A 248 -30.75 -4.92 -15.63
CA ALA A 248 -29.69 -4.07 -15.09
C ALA A 248 -28.94 -4.69 -13.88
N LYS A 249 -29.61 -5.58 -13.14
CA LYS A 249 -29.10 -6.29 -11.96
C LYS A 249 -28.08 -7.39 -12.27
N ASP A 250 -28.07 -7.90 -13.51
CA ASP A 250 -27.24 -9.02 -13.94
C ASP A 250 -25.97 -8.56 -14.68
N LEU A 251 -25.74 -7.24 -14.78
CA LEU A 251 -24.52 -6.71 -15.38
C LEU A 251 -23.28 -7.12 -14.57
N ALA A 252 -22.29 -7.66 -15.27
CA ALA A 252 -21.01 -8.05 -14.70
C ALA A 252 -20.08 -6.83 -14.54
N CYS A 253 -19.17 -6.90 -13.57
CA CYS A 253 -18.17 -5.85 -13.33
C CYS A 253 -17.31 -5.54 -14.56
N SER A 254 -17.02 -6.55 -15.40
CA SER A 254 -16.22 -6.45 -16.62
C SER A 254 -16.76 -5.42 -17.60
N GLN A 255 -18.07 -5.21 -17.64
CA GLN A 255 -18.74 -4.29 -18.58
C GLN A 255 -18.46 -2.81 -18.28
N PHE A 256 -17.91 -2.50 -17.10
CA PHE A 256 -17.54 -1.14 -16.70
C PHE A 256 -16.10 -0.78 -17.07
N PHE A 257 -15.28 -1.75 -17.49
CA PHE A 257 -13.89 -1.52 -17.90
C PHE A 257 -13.75 -1.47 -19.42
N SER A 258 -12.98 -0.51 -19.94
CA SER A 258 -12.64 -0.46 -21.38
C SER A 258 -11.74 -1.64 -21.77
N ASN A 259 -12.08 -2.35 -22.85
CA ASN A 259 -11.50 -3.64 -23.29
C ASN A 259 -9.97 -3.71 -23.53
N ASN A 260 -9.20 -2.63 -23.38
CA ASN A 260 -7.84 -2.53 -23.93
C ASN A 260 -6.72 -2.21 -22.93
N LYS A 261 -6.94 -2.28 -21.62
CA LYS A 261 -5.84 -2.12 -20.64
C LYS A 261 -5.64 -3.38 -19.81
N SER A 262 -4.59 -4.11 -20.15
CA SER A 262 -3.93 -5.01 -19.20
C SER A 262 -3.45 -4.17 -18.02
N LEU A 263 -4.03 -4.38 -16.83
CA LEU A 263 -3.55 -3.75 -15.61
C LEU A 263 -2.16 -4.30 -15.28
N SER A 264 -1.14 -3.46 -15.35
CA SER A 264 0.14 -3.79 -14.71
C SER A 264 -0.05 -3.65 -13.19
N PHE A 265 0.42 -4.62 -12.41
CA PHE A 265 0.41 -4.51 -10.96
C PHE A 265 1.25 -3.32 -10.45
N SER A 266 2.27 -2.92 -11.22
CA SER A 266 3.01 -1.68 -10.95
C SER A 266 2.13 -0.44 -11.08
N SER A 267 1.23 -0.39 -12.09
CA SER A 267 0.29 0.72 -12.25
C SER A 267 -0.78 0.74 -11.17
N LEU A 268 -1.23 -0.42 -10.67
CA LEU A 268 -2.21 -0.51 -9.56
C LEU A 268 -1.71 0.16 -8.28
N ARG A 269 -0.40 0.12 -8.01
CA ARG A 269 0.21 0.77 -6.83
C ARG A 269 0.24 2.29 -6.94
N GLU A 270 0.26 2.82 -8.16
CA GLU A 270 0.31 4.27 -8.42
C GLU A 270 -1.09 4.86 -8.71
N ASN A 271 -1.95 4.11 -9.40
CA ASN A 271 -3.31 4.48 -9.75
C ASN A 271 -4.17 3.22 -9.94
N ALA A 272 -5.15 3.01 -9.05
CA ALA A 272 -6.06 1.89 -9.17
C ALA A 272 -7.30 2.28 -9.99
N ASP A 273 -7.53 1.59 -11.11
CA ASP A 273 -8.80 1.65 -11.83
C ASP A 273 -9.88 0.98 -10.97
N VAL A 274 -10.90 1.76 -10.59
CA VAL A 274 -11.99 1.31 -9.71
C VAL A 274 -13.34 1.61 -10.33
N ILE A 275 -14.31 0.73 -10.07
CA ILE A 275 -15.72 1.03 -10.25
C ILE A 275 -16.16 1.91 -9.08
N TRP A 276 -16.73 3.07 -9.37
CA TRP A 276 -17.23 4.00 -8.38
C TRP A 276 -18.68 3.71 -8.05
N ILE A 277 -18.99 3.70 -6.76
CA ILE A 277 -20.35 3.51 -6.27
C ILE A 277 -20.71 4.68 -5.37
N THR A 278 -21.72 5.43 -5.78
CA THR A 278 -22.30 6.51 -5.00
C THR A 278 -23.66 6.07 -4.48
N MET A 279 -23.80 6.04 -3.15
CA MET A 279 -25.08 5.76 -2.52
C MET A 279 -25.93 7.04 -2.44
N LEU A 280 -27.21 6.91 -2.79
CA LEU A 280 -28.22 7.94 -2.78
C LEU A 280 -29.47 7.43 -2.04
N SER A 281 -30.29 8.35 -1.52
CA SER A 281 -31.61 8.02 -0.95
C SER A 281 -32.70 8.46 -1.90
N ASN A 282 -33.46 7.53 -2.48
CA ASN A 282 -34.55 7.81 -3.41
C ASN A 282 -35.90 7.83 -2.69
N ARG A 283 -36.16 8.89 -1.93
CA ARG A 283 -37.45 9.12 -1.24
C ARG A 283 -38.55 9.66 -2.17
N SER A 284 -38.23 9.93 -3.45
CA SER A 284 -39.14 10.51 -4.44
C SER A 284 -39.88 9.50 -5.32
N ARG A 285 -39.51 8.21 -5.28
CA ARG A 285 -40.13 7.17 -6.11
C ARG A 285 -41.50 6.79 -5.52
N ASN A 286 -42.53 6.74 -6.36
CA ASN A 286 -43.93 6.41 -6.00
C ASN A 286 -44.68 7.44 -5.15
N VAL A 287 -44.29 8.72 -5.15
CA VAL A 287 -45.19 9.75 -4.59
C VAL A 287 -46.33 9.99 -5.59
N SER A 288 -47.53 9.53 -5.26
CA SER A 288 -48.73 9.67 -6.12
C SER A 288 -49.16 11.14 -6.35
N LYS A 289 -48.55 12.09 -5.64
CA LYS A 289 -48.75 13.53 -5.78
C LYS A 289 -47.39 14.23 -5.64
N SER A 290 -47.06 15.15 -6.55
CA SER A 290 -45.96 16.08 -6.33
C SER A 290 -46.29 16.92 -5.09
N VAL A 291 -45.55 16.73 -3.99
CA VAL A 291 -45.70 17.52 -2.77
C VAL A 291 -44.52 18.48 -2.71
N ALA A 292 -44.80 19.77 -2.47
CA ALA A 292 -43.74 20.74 -2.24
C ALA A 292 -42.94 20.36 -0.96
N PRO A 293 -41.65 20.69 -0.87
CA PRO A 293 -40.87 20.46 0.35
C PRO A 293 -41.57 21.10 1.55
N VAL A 294 -41.86 20.31 2.57
CA VAL A 294 -42.46 20.79 3.83
C VAL A 294 -41.36 20.92 4.86
N ALA A 295 -41.22 22.11 5.44
CA ALA A 295 -40.38 22.32 6.61
C ALA A 295 -41.26 22.17 7.86
N GLU A 296 -41.01 21.13 8.66
CA GLU A 296 -41.66 20.94 9.96
C GLU A 296 -40.80 21.55 11.06
N TYR A 297 -41.42 22.36 11.92
CA TYR A 297 -40.77 22.97 13.08
C TYR A 297 -41.20 22.24 14.35
N PHE A 298 -40.23 21.69 15.06
CA PHE A 298 -40.44 21.01 16.35
C PHE A 298 -39.83 21.87 17.47
N PRO A 299 -40.63 22.63 18.24
CA PRO A 299 -40.11 23.41 19.36
C PRO A 299 -39.61 22.49 20.48
N VAL A 300 -38.40 22.73 20.96
CA VAL A 300 -37.84 22.01 22.12
C VAL A 300 -38.27 22.72 23.41
N ALA A 301 -38.72 21.95 24.41
CA ALA A 301 -39.21 22.48 25.69
C ALA A 301 -38.09 23.06 26.58
N GLU A 302 -36.85 22.59 26.41
CA GLU A 302 -35.66 23.01 27.14
C GLU A 302 -34.56 23.46 26.17
N PRO A 303 -33.63 24.35 26.57
CA PRO A 303 -32.49 24.73 25.74
C PRO A 303 -31.60 23.50 25.47
N ALA A 304 -31.53 23.08 24.22
CA ALA A 304 -30.71 21.97 23.76
C ALA A 304 -29.52 22.47 22.94
N SER A 305 -28.35 21.86 23.15
CA SER A 305 -27.17 22.05 22.29
C SER A 305 -27.17 21.01 21.16
N CYS A 306 -26.84 21.43 19.94
CA CYS A 306 -26.65 20.53 18.81
C CYS A 306 -25.16 20.38 18.51
N VAL A 307 -24.70 19.14 18.43
CA VAL A 307 -23.32 18.77 18.10
C VAL A 307 -23.33 17.93 16.83
N TYR A 308 -22.41 18.20 15.90
CA TYR A 308 -22.31 17.46 14.65
C TYR A 308 -21.13 16.50 14.66
N SER A 309 -21.43 15.20 14.49
CA SER A 309 -20.41 14.20 14.19
C SER A 309 -20.36 13.94 12.68
N ASN A 310 -19.23 14.27 12.05
CA ASN A 310 -19.02 14.08 10.61
C ASN A 310 -18.22 12.80 10.38
N LEU A 311 -18.81 11.80 9.74
CA LEU A 311 -18.11 10.56 9.37
C LEU A 311 -17.93 10.52 7.87
N LYS A 312 -16.69 10.30 7.43
CA LYS A 312 -16.40 9.97 6.04
C LYS A 312 -16.07 8.49 5.94
N LEU A 313 -17.00 7.73 5.38
CA LEU A 313 -16.78 6.35 5.00
C LEU A 313 -16.12 6.30 3.62
N ASP A 314 -15.20 5.36 3.45
CA ASP A 314 -14.48 5.07 2.22
C ASP A 314 -14.15 3.58 2.23
N VAL A 315 -14.93 2.82 1.47
CA VAL A 315 -14.89 1.36 1.45
C VAL A 315 -14.39 0.90 0.09
N LEU A 316 -13.35 0.07 0.13
CA LEU A 316 -12.81 -0.61 -1.04
C LEU A 316 -13.18 -2.10 -0.94
N CYS A 317 -13.62 -2.68 -2.05
CA CYS A 317 -13.97 -4.09 -2.17
C CYS A 317 -13.24 -4.71 -3.35
N TYR A 318 -12.98 -6.02 -3.25
CA TYR A 318 -12.44 -6.84 -4.33
C TYR A 318 -13.48 -7.86 -4.79
N SER A 319 -13.59 -8.06 -6.10
CA SER A 319 -14.45 -9.10 -6.68
C SER A 319 -13.86 -9.63 -7.99
N SER A 320 -14.44 -10.71 -8.50
CA SER A 320 -14.20 -11.13 -9.89
C SER A 320 -14.84 -10.12 -10.85
N LYS A 321 -14.20 -9.91 -12.00
CA LYS A 321 -14.75 -9.17 -13.15
C LYS A 321 -16.09 -9.76 -13.64
N GLU A 322 -16.34 -11.05 -13.42
CA GLU A 322 -17.60 -11.70 -13.80
C GLU A 322 -18.67 -11.62 -12.70
N CYS A 323 -18.37 -11.01 -11.56
CA CYS A 323 -19.35 -10.85 -10.47
C CYS A 323 -20.46 -9.89 -10.90
N PRO A 324 -21.75 -10.24 -10.72
CA PRO A 324 -22.85 -9.30 -10.92
C PRO A 324 -22.75 -8.11 -9.96
N ILE A 325 -22.94 -6.89 -10.47
CA ILE A 325 -22.82 -5.65 -9.68
C ILE A 325 -23.82 -5.61 -8.51
N ALA A 326 -25.05 -6.10 -8.69
CA ALA A 326 -26.03 -6.16 -7.61
C ALA A 326 -25.57 -7.06 -6.44
N SER A 327 -24.89 -8.17 -6.74
CA SER A 327 -24.33 -9.07 -5.73
C SER A 327 -23.13 -8.43 -5.01
N LEU A 328 -22.25 -7.77 -5.76
CA LEU A 328 -21.14 -6.98 -5.21
C LEU A 328 -21.63 -5.91 -4.22
N ILE A 329 -22.67 -5.16 -4.58
CA ILE A 329 -23.23 -4.10 -3.71
C ILE A 329 -23.81 -4.71 -2.44
N SER A 330 -24.72 -5.68 -2.58
CA SER A 330 -25.46 -6.25 -1.45
C SER A 330 -24.58 -7.06 -0.49
N LYS A 331 -23.52 -7.71 -0.99
CA LYS A 331 -22.70 -8.65 -0.20
C LYS A 331 -21.32 -8.14 0.20
N LEU A 332 -20.79 -7.15 -0.50
CA LEU A 332 -19.46 -6.60 -0.19
C LEU A 332 -19.55 -5.13 0.22
N VAL A 333 -20.15 -4.27 -0.62
CA VAL A 333 -20.13 -2.81 -0.39
C VAL A 333 -20.98 -2.42 0.83
N VAL A 334 -22.25 -2.82 0.88
CA VAL A 334 -23.13 -2.47 2.00
C VAL A 334 -22.62 -3.05 3.32
N PRO A 335 -22.22 -4.34 3.42
CA PRO A 335 -21.59 -4.86 4.63
C PRO A 335 -20.31 -4.12 5.03
N GLY A 336 -19.45 -3.76 4.06
CA GLY A 336 -18.24 -2.97 4.32
C GLY A 336 -18.54 -1.57 4.86
N LEU A 337 -19.58 -0.90 4.35
CA LEU A 337 -20.04 0.39 4.88
C LEU A 337 -20.54 0.26 6.32
N ILE A 338 -21.30 -0.80 6.62
CA ILE A 338 -21.80 -1.08 7.98
C ILE A 338 -20.63 -1.33 8.93
N ASP A 339 -19.69 -2.19 8.56
CA ASP A 339 -18.52 -2.49 9.39
C ASP A 339 -17.70 -1.24 9.72
N GLN A 340 -17.43 -0.43 8.70
CA GLN A 340 -16.64 0.78 8.87
C GLN A 340 -17.40 1.82 9.71
N LEU A 341 -18.71 1.96 9.50
CA LEU A 341 -19.57 2.84 10.30
C LEU A 341 -19.57 2.43 11.78
N LEU A 342 -19.74 1.14 12.09
CA LEU A 342 -19.73 0.63 13.45
C LEU A 342 -18.34 0.73 14.09
N THR A 343 -17.27 0.51 13.33
CA THR A 343 -15.90 0.66 13.81
C THR A 343 -15.60 2.12 14.14
N MET A 344 -15.97 3.04 13.25
CA MET A 344 -15.83 4.48 13.51
C MET A 344 -16.70 4.92 14.67
N LYS A 345 -17.94 4.43 14.82
CA LYS A 345 -18.76 4.68 16.01
C LYS A 345 -17.99 4.34 17.29
N ASN A 346 -17.45 3.11 17.38
CA ASN A 346 -16.72 2.65 18.57
C ASN A 346 -15.46 3.47 18.88
N LEU A 347 -14.74 3.95 17.85
CA LEU A 347 -13.58 4.81 18.02
C LEU A 347 -13.95 6.22 18.50
N ILE A 348 -15.14 6.71 18.16
CA ILE A 348 -15.57 8.09 18.43
C ILE A 348 -16.32 8.19 19.75
N SER A 349 -17.15 7.20 20.10
CA SER A 349 -18.01 7.20 21.28
C SER A 349 -17.31 7.69 22.56
N PRO A 350 -16.09 7.22 22.93
CA PRO A 350 -15.44 7.65 24.17
C PRO A 350 -15.03 9.13 24.19
N SER A 351 -14.98 9.79 23.03
CA SER A 351 -14.47 11.16 22.87
C SER A 351 -15.54 12.17 22.49
N LEU A 352 -16.78 11.72 22.28
CA LEU A 352 -17.89 12.50 21.72
C LEU A 352 -18.17 13.81 22.48
N SER A 353 -17.96 13.82 23.80
CA SER A 353 -18.19 14.96 24.69
C SER A 353 -16.99 15.92 24.82
N ALA A 354 -15.77 15.47 24.53
CA ALA A 354 -14.54 16.22 24.82
C ALA A 354 -13.83 16.72 23.56
N SER A 355 -13.89 15.97 22.46
CA SER A 355 -13.13 16.28 21.25
C SER A 355 -13.67 15.54 20.03
N HIS A 356 -13.75 16.16 18.86
CA HIS A 356 -14.33 15.55 17.65
C HIS A 356 -13.25 14.88 16.78
N PRO A 357 -13.12 13.55 16.79
CA PRO A 357 -12.04 12.84 16.09
C PRO A 357 -12.23 12.98 14.59
N GLN A 358 -11.15 13.38 13.91
CA GLN A 358 -11.15 13.44 12.45
C GLN A 358 -10.62 12.11 11.91
N LEU A 359 -11.47 11.08 11.99
CA LEU A 359 -11.16 9.77 11.45
C LEU A 359 -11.29 9.77 9.94
N LYS A 360 -10.28 9.25 9.25
CA LYS A 360 -10.29 9.09 7.80
C LYS A 360 -9.71 7.74 7.39
N PRO A 361 -10.44 6.94 6.60
CA PRO A 361 -9.90 5.73 6.01
C PRO A 361 -8.90 6.05 4.88
N TYR A 362 -7.87 5.22 4.79
CA TYR A 362 -6.87 5.22 3.73
C TYR A 362 -6.60 3.79 3.29
N HIS A 363 -6.48 3.57 1.98
CA HIS A 363 -6.22 2.25 1.41
C HIS A 363 -4.75 2.13 1.02
N PHE A 364 -4.10 1.01 1.33
CA PHE A 364 -2.69 0.77 1.07
C PHE A 364 -2.48 -0.56 0.35
N LEU A 365 -1.48 -0.61 -0.52
CA LEU A 365 -0.99 -1.84 -1.14
C LEU A 365 0.53 -1.93 -0.93
N PRO A 366 1.00 -2.30 0.27
CA PRO A 366 2.43 -2.33 0.58
C PRO A 366 3.16 -3.40 -0.25
N LEU A 367 4.49 -3.27 -0.37
CA LEU A 367 5.31 -4.26 -1.08
C LEU A 367 5.26 -5.61 -0.35
N GLY A 368 5.11 -6.70 -1.11
CA GLY A 368 4.98 -8.06 -0.57
C GLY A 368 3.55 -8.49 -0.17
N ILE A 369 2.56 -7.58 -0.27
CA ILE A 369 1.14 -7.90 -0.12
C ILE A 369 0.44 -7.72 -1.48
N LEU A 370 -0.43 -8.67 -1.82
CA LEU A 370 -1.08 -8.76 -3.13
C LEU A 370 -2.45 -8.10 -3.21
N HIS A 371 -3.04 -7.74 -2.06
CA HIS A 371 -4.35 -7.12 -1.96
C HIS A 371 -4.28 -5.83 -1.12
N PRO A 372 -5.17 -4.85 -1.37
CA PRO A 372 -5.23 -3.67 -0.54
C PRO A 372 -5.67 -3.98 0.90
N ILE A 373 -5.28 -3.10 1.80
CA ILE A 373 -5.73 -3.05 3.20
C ILE A 373 -6.22 -1.63 3.51
N THR A 374 -7.12 -1.48 4.48
CA THR A 374 -7.63 -0.16 4.89
C THR A 374 -7.15 0.17 6.30
N ALA A 375 -6.56 1.35 6.50
CA ALA A 375 -6.28 1.87 7.84
C ALA A 375 -7.12 3.12 8.09
N ILE A 376 -7.63 3.28 9.30
CA ILE A 376 -8.38 4.47 9.72
C ILE A 376 -7.44 5.31 10.59
N TYR A 377 -7.11 6.51 10.14
CA TYR A 377 -6.22 7.44 10.85
C TYR A 377 -6.96 8.63 11.44
N GLU A 378 -6.48 9.11 12.58
CA GLU A 378 -6.95 10.33 13.23
C GLU A 378 -6.08 11.54 12.83
N LEU A 379 -6.68 12.52 12.13
CA LEU A 379 -5.94 13.60 11.49
C LEU A 379 -5.84 14.89 12.31
N ARG A 380 -6.28 14.89 13.57
CA ARG A 380 -6.30 16.11 14.39
C ARG A 380 -4.93 16.75 14.60
N TYR A 381 -3.86 15.95 14.62
CA TYR A 381 -2.51 16.38 14.99
C TYR A 381 -1.62 16.81 13.80
N GLY A 382 -2.21 17.12 12.64
CA GLY A 382 -1.51 17.74 11.51
C GLY A 382 -0.68 16.79 10.64
N GLU A 383 0.02 17.39 9.66
CA GLU A 383 0.65 16.73 8.50
C GLU A 383 1.83 15.79 8.85
N ASN A 384 2.40 15.91 10.05
CA ASN A 384 3.58 15.12 10.44
C ASN A 384 3.22 13.68 10.84
N GLU A 385 1.92 13.34 10.93
CA GLU A 385 1.41 11.98 11.22
C GLU A 385 2.00 11.32 12.48
N VAL A 386 2.57 12.09 13.41
CA VAL A 386 3.29 11.56 14.59
C VAL A 386 2.34 10.75 15.49
N GLY A 387 1.11 11.24 15.66
CA GLY A 387 0.04 10.56 16.40
C GLY A 387 -0.38 9.21 15.79
N GLN A 388 0.05 8.89 14.56
CA GLN A 388 -0.26 7.62 13.90
C GLN A 388 0.90 6.59 14.01
N SER A 389 1.99 6.91 14.71
CA SER A 389 3.16 6.03 14.81
C SER A 389 2.87 4.66 15.46
N GLU A 390 2.07 4.63 16.53
CA GLU A 390 1.72 3.40 17.23
C GLU A 390 0.83 2.49 16.38
N ILE A 391 -0.21 3.05 15.74
CA ILE A 391 -1.07 2.29 14.83
C ILE A 391 -0.28 1.79 13.63
N ARG A 392 0.63 2.59 13.04
CA ARG A 392 1.51 2.12 11.95
C ARG A 392 2.42 0.98 12.39
N ARG A 393 3.03 1.06 13.59
CA ARG A 393 3.85 -0.03 14.14
C ARG A 393 3.03 -1.31 14.36
N SER A 394 1.80 -1.18 14.87
CA SER A 394 0.86 -2.30 15.04
C SER A 394 0.52 -2.93 13.68
N LEU A 395 0.16 -2.11 12.69
CA LEU A 395 -0.14 -2.57 11.33
C LEU A 395 1.06 -3.24 10.68
N HIS A 396 2.26 -2.69 10.80
CA HIS A 396 3.48 -3.35 10.30
C HIS A 396 3.69 -4.71 10.94
N SER A 397 3.54 -4.79 12.27
CA SER A 397 3.68 -6.04 13.01
C SER A 397 2.64 -7.07 12.58
N ARG A 398 1.38 -6.65 12.36
CA ARG A 398 0.28 -7.48 11.88
C ARG A 398 0.52 -7.99 10.46
N LEU A 399 0.97 -7.12 9.57
CA LEU A 399 1.17 -7.41 8.15
C LEU A 399 2.52 -8.08 7.84
N GLY A 400 3.38 -8.26 8.85
CA GLY A 400 4.74 -8.80 8.67
C GLY A 400 5.67 -7.87 7.89
N LEU A 401 5.40 -6.55 7.94
CA LEU A 401 6.19 -5.53 7.26
C LEU A 401 7.43 -5.14 8.09
N PRO A 402 8.52 -4.71 7.45
CA PRO A 402 9.70 -4.22 8.16
C PRO A 402 9.41 -3.03 9.06
N LEU A 403 10.00 -2.99 10.25
CA LEU A 403 9.82 -1.90 11.24
C LEU A 403 10.87 -0.78 11.12
N ASP A 404 11.57 -0.72 9.99
CA ASP A 404 12.69 0.18 9.70
C ASP A 404 12.39 1.18 8.57
N ARG A 405 11.19 1.14 7.98
CA ARG A 405 10.81 1.95 6.82
C ARG A 405 9.31 2.30 6.79
N PRO A 406 8.91 3.49 6.29
CA PRO A 406 7.53 3.96 6.31
C PRO A 406 6.71 3.41 5.13
N LEU A 407 5.97 2.32 5.34
CA LEU A 407 5.16 1.71 4.25
C LEU A 407 3.68 2.10 4.29
N LEU A 408 3.21 2.62 5.42
CA LEU A 408 1.79 2.91 5.65
C LEU A 408 1.54 4.39 6.04
N ARG A 409 2.44 5.30 5.67
CA ARG A 409 2.18 6.75 5.79
C ARG A 409 1.08 7.18 4.83
N ILE A 410 0.37 8.26 5.12
CA ILE A 410 -0.74 8.72 4.26
C ILE A 410 -0.28 8.95 2.81
N ALA A 411 0.94 9.44 2.61
CA ALA A 411 1.54 9.60 1.28
C ALA A 411 1.76 8.29 0.51
N SER A 412 1.74 7.13 1.17
CA SER A 412 1.79 5.79 0.58
C SER A 412 0.40 5.24 0.21
N ALA A 413 -0.68 5.97 0.49
CA ALA A 413 -2.03 5.50 0.20
C ALA A 413 -2.29 5.41 -1.31
N LEU A 414 -3.12 4.44 -1.71
CA LEU A 414 -3.59 4.28 -3.07
C LEU A 414 -4.32 5.54 -3.54
N MET A 415 -4.05 5.91 -4.78
CA MET A 415 -4.73 7.00 -5.46
C MET A 415 -5.73 6.45 -6.48
N PHE A 416 -6.81 7.21 -6.70
CA PHE A 416 -7.92 6.81 -7.55
C PHE A 416 -8.34 7.95 -8.49
N GLY A 417 -8.69 7.63 -9.74
CA GLY A 417 -9.38 8.52 -10.67
C GLY A 417 -8.60 9.76 -11.14
N THR A 418 -9.31 10.88 -11.37
CA THR A 418 -8.75 12.14 -11.90
C THR A 418 -7.72 12.81 -11.00
N LYS A 419 -7.75 12.56 -9.67
CA LYS A 419 -6.69 13.03 -8.76
C LYS A 419 -5.35 12.38 -9.07
N ALA A 420 -5.35 11.08 -9.39
CA ALA A 420 -4.16 10.39 -9.88
C ALA A 420 -3.74 10.95 -11.25
N ASN A 421 -4.67 11.16 -12.18
CA ASN A 421 -4.33 11.70 -13.50
C ASN A 421 -3.83 13.16 -13.48
N ASN A 422 -4.34 14.01 -12.61
CA ASN A 422 -3.90 15.41 -12.47
C ASN A 422 -2.52 15.48 -11.82
N ILE A 423 -2.24 14.62 -10.85
CA ILE A 423 -0.91 14.49 -10.23
C ILE A 423 0.06 13.85 -11.23
N ILE A 424 -0.27 12.74 -11.89
CA ILE A 424 0.58 12.10 -12.91
C ILE A 424 0.85 13.04 -14.11
N ARG A 425 -0.11 13.88 -14.51
CA ARG A 425 0.09 14.89 -15.57
C ARG A 425 0.92 16.09 -15.13
N ASN A 426 0.97 16.41 -13.83
CA ASN A 426 1.71 17.56 -13.31
C ASN A 426 3.05 17.19 -12.63
N ASP A 427 3.26 15.95 -12.17
CA ASP A 427 4.38 15.59 -11.26
C ASP A 427 5.49 14.74 -11.85
N TYR A 428 5.38 14.20 -13.07
CA TYR A 428 6.48 13.40 -13.65
C TYR A 428 7.03 13.96 -14.96
N PRO A 429 7.68 15.14 -14.93
CA PRO A 429 8.51 15.56 -16.06
C PRO A 429 9.82 14.77 -16.15
N TYR A 430 10.25 14.08 -15.09
CA TYR A 430 11.57 13.44 -15.01
C TYR A 430 11.53 11.91 -15.18
N LEU A 431 12.57 11.37 -15.82
CA LEU A 431 12.77 9.92 -15.93
C LEU A 431 12.98 9.25 -14.56
N LYS A 432 12.24 8.17 -14.30
CA LYS A 432 12.39 7.34 -13.10
C LYS A 432 13.19 6.07 -13.37
N ASN A 433 13.95 5.63 -12.37
CA ASN A 433 14.56 4.29 -12.32
C ASN A 433 15.28 3.87 -13.60
N VAL A 434 16.02 4.79 -14.23
CA VAL A 434 16.72 4.58 -15.50
C VAL A 434 17.57 3.30 -15.50
N HIS A 435 18.12 2.93 -14.33
CA HIS A 435 18.94 1.74 -14.17
C HIS A 435 18.25 0.41 -14.51
N THR A 436 16.90 0.33 -14.46
CA THR A 436 16.19 -0.92 -14.72
C THR A 436 16.27 -1.37 -16.18
N GLN A 437 16.70 -0.48 -17.09
CA GLN A 437 16.90 -0.76 -18.51
C GLN A 437 18.36 -1.02 -18.88
N ILE A 438 19.26 -1.06 -17.89
CA ILE A 438 20.69 -1.22 -18.12
C ILE A 438 21.03 -2.71 -18.25
N PRO A 439 21.77 -3.12 -19.30
CA PRO A 439 22.27 -4.49 -19.43
C PRO A 439 23.14 -4.94 -18.25
N MET A 440 23.36 -6.24 -18.10
CA MET A 440 24.22 -6.79 -17.05
C MET A 440 25.65 -6.22 -17.13
N SER A 441 26.33 -6.14 -15.98
CA SER A 441 27.65 -5.50 -15.84
C SER A 441 28.79 -6.23 -16.59
N GLY A 442 28.64 -7.53 -16.81
CA GLY A 442 29.70 -8.41 -17.32
C GLY A 442 30.75 -8.82 -16.27
N VAL A 443 30.46 -8.68 -14.97
CA VAL A 443 31.23 -9.33 -13.89
C VAL A 443 30.78 -10.79 -13.79
N SER A 444 31.71 -11.73 -13.95
CA SER A 444 31.41 -13.16 -13.88
C SER A 444 31.19 -13.56 -12.43
N GLU A 445 30.08 -14.26 -12.14
CA GLU A 445 29.72 -14.72 -10.77
C GLU A 445 29.71 -13.61 -9.70
N GLY A 446 29.46 -12.37 -10.13
CA GLY A 446 29.31 -11.24 -9.23
C GLY A 446 27.94 -11.18 -8.57
N ILE A 447 27.91 -10.63 -7.35
CA ILE A 447 26.68 -10.33 -6.63
C ILE A 447 26.33 -8.87 -6.85
N VAL A 448 25.16 -8.64 -7.46
CA VAL A 448 24.65 -7.30 -7.72
C VAL A 448 23.91 -6.77 -6.49
N SER A 449 24.39 -5.65 -5.94
CA SER A 449 23.73 -4.89 -4.87
C SER A 449 23.33 -3.52 -5.39
N LEU A 450 22.03 -3.22 -5.43
CA LEU A 450 21.46 -1.99 -6.03
C LEU A 450 20.75 -1.13 -4.99
N VAL A 451 20.43 0.11 -5.37
CA VAL A 451 19.44 0.93 -4.68
C VAL A 451 18.12 0.17 -4.46
N ASP A 452 17.54 0.35 -3.27
CA ASP A 452 16.26 -0.25 -2.88
C ASP A 452 15.17 0.82 -2.94
N GLY A 453 14.34 0.79 -3.98
CA GLY A 453 13.26 1.75 -4.21
C GLY A 453 13.49 2.66 -5.41
N SER A 454 12.53 3.57 -5.62
CA SER A 454 12.48 4.45 -6.78
C SER A 454 13.19 5.79 -6.57
N TYR A 455 13.78 6.33 -7.63
CA TYR A 455 14.34 7.68 -7.70
C TYR A 455 14.02 8.32 -9.06
N GLU A 456 14.13 9.64 -9.14
CA GLU A 456 14.07 10.44 -10.36
C GLU A 456 15.46 10.89 -10.80
N TYR A 457 15.71 10.89 -12.11
CA TYR A 457 16.99 11.24 -12.68
C TYR A 457 17.08 12.74 -12.93
N TYR A 458 17.75 13.44 -12.00
CA TYR A 458 18.08 14.85 -12.18
C TYR A 458 19.44 14.99 -12.89
N HIS A 459 19.47 15.76 -13.97
CA HIS A 459 20.66 16.06 -14.76
C HIS A 459 20.68 17.53 -15.20
N TYR A 460 21.74 17.94 -15.90
CA TYR A 460 21.90 19.30 -16.38
C TYR A 460 20.76 19.79 -17.27
N LEU A 461 20.54 21.11 -17.24
CA LEU A 461 19.58 21.84 -18.06
C LEU A 461 18.10 21.55 -17.76
N LEU A 462 17.81 20.76 -16.70
CA LEU A 462 16.45 20.63 -16.18
C LEU A 462 16.00 21.92 -15.49
N ASP A 463 14.69 22.12 -15.41
CA ASP A 463 14.06 23.23 -14.67
C ASP A 463 14.41 24.63 -15.19
N GLY A 464 14.88 24.72 -16.44
CA GLY A 464 15.20 25.99 -17.09
C GLY A 464 16.46 26.69 -16.57
N ILE A 465 17.31 25.99 -15.81
CA ILE A 465 18.60 26.53 -15.34
C ILE A 465 19.76 25.94 -16.15
N ASP A 466 20.63 26.81 -16.68
CA ASP A 466 21.90 26.39 -17.26
C ASP A 466 22.94 26.17 -16.16
N ASP A 467 22.95 24.94 -15.64
CA ASP A 467 23.88 24.49 -14.62
C ASP A 467 25.07 23.70 -15.18
N ASN A 468 25.29 23.78 -16.50
CA ASN A 468 26.37 23.06 -17.15
C ASN A 468 27.74 23.53 -16.62
N GLY A 469 28.54 22.58 -16.17
CA GLY A 469 29.86 22.82 -15.60
C GLY A 469 29.86 23.17 -14.11
N TRP A 470 28.70 23.29 -13.44
CA TRP A 470 28.67 23.55 -11.99
C TRP A 470 27.58 22.87 -11.17
N GLY A 471 26.51 22.40 -11.78
CA GLY A 471 25.37 21.82 -11.07
C GLY A 471 25.52 20.35 -10.66
N CYS A 472 26.64 19.67 -10.94
CA CYS A 472 26.67 18.19 -10.95
C CYS A 472 26.33 17.61 -9.56
N ALA A 473 26.88 18.19 -8.50
CA ALA A 473 26.58 17.81 -7.13
C ALA A 473 25.15 18.19 -6.71
N TYR A 474 24.62 19.31 -7.17
CA TYR A 474 23.22 19.70 -6.95
C TYR A 474 22.24 18.69 -7.57
N ARG A 475 22.48 18.26 -8.81
CA ARG A 475 21.66 17.25 -9.48
C ARG A 475 21.75 15.87 -8.84
N SER A 476 22.94 15.48 -8.37
CA SER A 476 23.12 14.26 -7.58
C SER A 476 22.32 14.35 -6.26
N LEU A 477 22.36 15.49 -5.57
CA LEU A 477 21.57 15.73 -4.36
C LEU A 477 20.06 15.68 -4.63
N GLN A 478 19.58 16.31 -5.71
CA GLN A 478 18.18 16.24 -6.12
C GLN A 478 17.74 14.80 -6.38
N THR A 479 18.57 14.00 -7.05
CA THR A 479 18.33 12.55 -7.23
C THR A 479 18.20 11.83 -5.87
N ILE A 480 19.08 12.10 -4.91
CA ILE A 480 19.01 11.52 -3.56
C ILE A 480 17.74 11.95 -2.82
N ILE A 481 17.38 13.24 -2.85
CA ILE A 481 16.18 13.76 -2.19
C ILE A 481 14.92 13.17 -2.84
N SER A 482 14.90 13.00 -4.16
CA SER A 482 13.80 12.35 -4.88
C SER A 482 13.58 10.92 -4.39
N TRP A 483 14.65 10.19 -4.07
CA TRP A 483 14.55 8.84 -3.50
C TRP A 483 13.86 8.90 -2.12
N PHE A 484 14.28 9.78 -1.23
CA PHE A 484 13.64 9.94 0.10
C PHE A 484 12.17 10.34 0.00
N ARG A 485 11.82 11.20 -0.96
CA ARG A 485 10.43 11.61 -1.25
C ARG A 485 9.61 10.44 -1.78
N LEU A 486 10.13 9.69 -2.75
CA LEU A 486 9.43 8.55 -3.36
C LEU A 486 9.31 7.36 -2.40
N GLN A 487 10.26 7.19 -1.48
CA GLN A 487 10.21 6.17 -0.42
C GLN A 487 9.46 6.65 0.84
N ARG A 488 8.85 7.84 0.78
CA ARG A 488 7.98 8.42 1.83
C ARG A 488 8.67 8.67 3.17
N TYR A 489 9.99 8.84 3.17
CA TYR A 489 10.71 9.37 4.34
C TYR A 489 10.47 10.86 4.52
N ALA A 490 10.22 11.58 3.42
CA ALA A 490 9.96 13.00 3.42
C ALA A 490 8.77 13.35 2.52
N SER A 491 8.07 14.42 2.88
CA SER A 491 6.97 14.98 2.10
C SER A 491 7.36 16.28 1.38
N ILE A 492 8.63 16.72 1.51
CA ILE A 492 9.10 17.93 0.84
C ILE A 492 9.27 17.67 -0.66
N GLU A 493 9.07 18.72 -1.44
CA GLU A 493 9.47 18.71 -2.84
C GLU A 493 11.00 18.70 -2.99
N VAL A 494 11.46 18.23 -4.14
CA VAL A 494 12.89 18.26 -4.45
C VAL A 494 13.34 19.72 -4.61
N PRO A 495 14.30 20.21 -3.81
CA PRO A 495 14.65 21.63 -3.79
C PRO A 495 15.41 22.04 -5.06
N SER A 496 15.20 23.29 -5.48
CA SER A 496 16.00 23.97 -6.51
C SER A 496 17.42 24.27 -6.02
N HIS A 497 18.35 24.59 -6.95
CA HIS A 497 19.72 25.01 -6.58
C HIS A 497 19.72 26.18 -5.61
N ARG A 498 18.81 27.14 -5.78
CA ARG A 498 18.70 28.31 -4.92
C ARG A 498 18.28 27.93 -3.50
N GLU A 499 17.34 27.01 -3.35
CA GLU A 499 16.91 26.51 -2.03
C GLU A 499 18.00 25.68 -1.35
N ILE A 500 18.75 24.89 -2.12
CA ILE A 500 19.93 24.17 -1.62
C ILE A 500 20.99 25.16 -1.11
N GLN A 501 21.29 26.21 -1.87
CA GLN A 501 22.21 27.27 -1.46
C GLN A 501 21.71 28.00 -0.23
N GLN A 502 20.41 28.31 -0.18
CA GLN A 502 19.79 28.96 0.98
C GLN A 502 19.91 28.09 2.23
N ALA A 503 19.71 26.77 2.12
CA ALA A 503 19.87 25.85 3.24
C ALA A 503 21.28 25.87 3.83
N LEU A 504 22.32 26.00 2.99
CA LEU A 504 23.72 26.13 3.44
C LEU A 504 24.01 27.48 4.12
N VAL A 505 23.37 28.56 3.66
CA VAL A 505 23.45 29.87 4.31
C VAL A 505 22.72 29.87 5.65
N ASP A 506 21.53 29.25 5.72
CA ASP A 506 20.70 29.22 6.93
C ASP A 506 21.36 28.48 8.10
N ILE A 507 22.23 27.51 7.81
CA ILE A 507 23.01 26.79 8.83
C ILE A 507 24.36 27.46 9.13
N GLY A 508 24.70 28.54 8.43
CA GLY A 508 25.95 29.28 8.61
C GLY A 508 27.19 28.64 7.96
N ASP A 509 27.03 27.69 7.03
CA ASP A 509 28.16 27.09 6.29
C ASP A 509 28.68 28.03 5.19
N LYS A 510 27.79 28.81 4.58
CA LYS A 510 28.11 29.74 3.47
C LYS A 510 27.63 31.16 3.77
N GLU A 511 28.30 32.14 3.17
CA GLU A 511 27.92 33.55 3.23
C GLU A 511 26.65 33.84 2.40
N PRO A 512 25.85 34.86 2.72
CA PRO A 512 24.63 35.19 1.98
C PRO A 512 24.80 35.41 0.47
N SER A 513 26.00 35.83 0.02
CA SER A 513 26.33 36.00 -1.40
C SER A 513 26.38 34.68 -2.18
N PHE A 514 26.41 33.54 -1.49
CA PHE A 514 26.41 32.21 -2.11
C PHE A 514 25.08 31.88 -2.79
N VAL A 515 23.96 32.45 -2.31
CA VAL A 515 22.63 32.24 -2.90
C VAL A 515 22.52 32.93 -4.25
N GLY A 516 22.18 32.16 -5.28
CA GLY A 516 22.17 32.60 -6.68
C GLY A 516 23.54 32.56 -7.36
N SER A 517 24.59 32.12 -6.67
CA SER A 517 25.91 31.89 -7.27
C SER A 517 25.90 30.64 -8.16
N ARG A 518 27.02 30.44 -8.89
CA ARG A 518 27.30 29.23 -9.69
C ARG A 518 28.42 28.39 -9.08
N GLU A 519 28.61 28.51 -7.77
CA GLU A 519 29.67 27.81 -7.07
C GLU A 519 29.34 26.32 -6.86
N TRP A 520 30.39 25.49 -6.91
CA TRP A 520 30.30 24.05 -6.66
C TRP A 520 30.08 23.76 -5.17
N ILE A 521 29.40 22.64 -4.90
CA ILE A 521 29.27 22.04 -3.57
C ILE A 521 29.84 20.62 -3.60
N GLY A 522 30.28 20.12 -2.45
CA GLY A 522 30.86 18.79 -2.31
C GLY A 522 30.01 17.85 -1.44
N ALA A 523 30.55 16.65 -1.22
CA ALA A 523 29.91 15.64 -0.38
C ALA A 523 29.58 16.12 1.05
N ILE A 524 30.38 17.04 1.61
CA ILE A 524 30.13 17.56 2.96
C ILE A 524 28.92 18.49 2.97
N GLU A 525 28.86 19.46 2.06
CA GLU A 525 27.71 20.36 1.92
C GLU A 525 26.41 19.59 1.61
N LEU A 526 26.47 18.54 0.78
CA LEU A 526 25.33 17.66 0.55
C LEU A 526 24.82 17.03 1.86
N GLY A 527 25.73 16.58 2.73
CA GLY A 527 25.38 16.03 4.04
C GLY A 527 24.68 17.04 4.92
N PHE A 528 25.14 18.30 4.94
CA PHE A 528 24.50 19.37 5.68
C PHE A 528 23.09 19.70 5.18
N VAL A 529 22.89 19.72 3.85
CA VAL A 529 21.58 19.99 3.27
C VAL A 529 20.61 18.83 3.55
N LEU A 530 21.06 17.58 3.46
CA LEU A 530 20.24 16.41 3.81
C LEU A 530 19.85 16.40 5.29
N ASP A 531 20.76 16.77 6.19
CA ASP A 531 20.46 16.90 7.62
C ASP A 531 19.46 18.04 7.87
N LYS A 532 19.70 19.23 7.30
CA LYS A 532 18.85 20.41 7.48
C LYS A 532 17.43 20.21 6.96
N LEU A 533 17.30 19.65 5.75
CA LEU A 533 16.00 19.55 5.07
C LEU A 533 15.23 18.29 5.46
N LEU A 534 15.92 17.18 5.70
CA LEU A 534 15.30 15.86 5.90
C LEU A 534 15.57 15.24 7.27
N GLY A 535 16.50 15.78 8.07
CA GLY A 535 16.99 15.13 9.30
C GLY A 535 17.74 13.83 9.01
N VAL A 536 18.36 13.71 7.83
CA VAL A 536 19.04 12.49 7.37
C VAL A 536 20.52 12.55 7.70
N SER A 537 20.98 11.62 8.53
CA SER A 537 22.42 11.42 8.78
C SER A 537 23.12 10.80 7.57
N CYS A 538 24.35 11.22 7.29
CA CYS A 538 25.17 10.70 6.19
C CYS A 538 26.50 10.15 6.70
N LYS A 539 26.98 9.06 6.09
CA LYS A 539 28.35 8.57 6.26
C LYS A 539 29.21 9.09 5.10
N ILE A 540 30.41 9.59 5.41
CA ILE A 540 31.39 9.99 4.40
C ILE A 540 32.50 8.94 4.31
N MET A 541 32.73 8.42 3.10
CA MET A 541 33.85 7.54 2.80
C MET A 541 34.87 8.32 1.95
N ASN A 542 36.05 8.55 2.51
CA ASN A 542 37.12 9.31 1.87
C ASN A 542 38.14 8.37 1.21
N LEU A 543 38.48 8.66 -0.03
CA LEU A 543 39.47 7.94 -0.83
C LEU A 543 40.54 8.91 -1.31
N ARG A 544 41.82 8.53 -1.18
CA ARG A 544 42.93 9.40 -1.60
C ARG A 544 43.21 9.27 -3.09
N SER A 545 42.75 8.18 -3.71
CA SER A 545 42.93 7.87 -5.12
C SER A 545 41.70 7.15 -5.67
N GLY A 546 41.35 7.38 -6.94
CA GLY A 546 40.36 6.54 -7.65
C GLY A 546 40.74 5.06 -7.75
N ALA A 547 42.02 4.71 -7.52
CA ALA A 547 42.48 3.32 -7.46
C ALA A 547 42.00 2.57 -6.22
N GLU A 548 41.57 3.26 -5.16
CA GLU A 548 41.11 2.66 -3.90
C GLU A 548 39.63 2.22 -3.97
N LEU A 549 38.88 2.67 -4.98
CA LEU A 549 37.44 2.40 -5.06
C LEU A 549 37.09 0.90 -5.17
N PRO A 550 37.81 0.06 -5.94
CA PRO A 550 37.57 -1.39 -5.97
C PRO A 550 37.71 -2.04 -4.59
N GLU A 551 38.62 -1.55 -3.74
CA GLU A 551 38.83 -2.07 -2.37
C GLU A 551 37.64 -1.79 -1.46
N LYS A 552 36.80 -0.81 -1.81
CA LYS A 552 35.59 -0.43 -1.07
C LYS A 552 34.32 -1.11 -1.59
N CYS A 553 34.41 -1.95 -2.62
CA CYS A 553 33.24 -2.54 -3.25
C CYS A 553 32.39 -3.35 -2.26
N ARG A 554 33.01 -4.14 -1.38
CA ARG A 554 32.30 -4.86 -0.30
C ARG A 554 31.55 -3.94 0.67
N GLU A 555 32.14 -2.80 1.02
CA GLU A 555 31.52 -1.83 1.92
C GLU A 555 30.33 -1.13 1.24
N LEU A 556 30.45 -0.84 -0.06
CA LEU A 556 29.36 -0.30 -0.88
C LEU A 556 28.23 -1.32 -1.08
N ALA A 557 28.56 -2.59 -1.32
CA ALA A 557 27.57 -3.67 -1.41
C ALA A 557 26.74 -3.73 -0.11
N LYS A 558 27.41 -3.74 1.05
CA LYS A 558 26.74 -3.70 2.36
C LYS A 558 25.87 -2.46 2.55
N HIS A 559 26.27 -1.30 2.03
CA HIS A 559 25.44 -0.09 2.05
C HIS A 559 24.15 -0.27 1.24
N PHE A 560 24.25 -0.80 0.02
CA PHE A 560 23.07 -1.04 -0.81
C PHE A 560 22.15 -2.13 -0.23
N GLU A 561 22.70 -3.17 0.38
CA GLU A 561 21.92 -4.22 1.04
C GLU A 561 21.18 -3.74 2.30
N SER A 562 21.80 -2.84 3.09
CA SER A 562 21.25 -2.41 4.38
C SER A 562 20.49 -1.08 4.33
N GLN A 563 20.97 -0.11 3.55
CA GLN A 563 20.39 1.23 3.41
C GLN A 563 19.63 1.36 2.08
N GLY A 564 20.25 0.89 0.99
CA GLY A 564 19.69 0.94 -0.36
C GLY A 564 19.51 2.36 -0.92
N THR A 565 20.15 3.37 -0.32
CA THR A 565 20.08 4.77 -0.77
C THR A 565 21.09 5.03 -1.90
N PRO A 566 20.78 5.92 -2.87
CA PRO A 566 21.77 6.37 -3.84
C PRO A 566 22.96 7.07 -3.17
N VAL A 567 24.15 6.87 -3.71
CA VAL A 567 25.41 7.39 -3.14
C VAL A 567 25.97 8.47 -4.07
N MET A 568 26.27 9.66 -3.55
CA MET A 568 26.98 10.66 -4.35
C MET A 568 28.49 10.40 -4.28
N ILE A 569 29.18 10.46 -5.42
CA ILE A 569 30.64 10.38 -5.53
C ILE A 569 31.15 11.73 -6.04
N GLY A 570 31.91 12.46 -5.22
CA GLY A 570 32.55 13.72 -5.62
C GLY A 570 34.06 13.60 -5.71
N GLY A 571 34.66 14.01 -6.83
CA GLY A 571 36.12 14.03 -7.03
C GLY A 571 36.58 15.27 -7.77
N GLY A 572 37.22 16.20 -7.04
CA GLY A 572 37.56 17.52 -7.58
C GLY A 572 36.31 18.32 -7.95
N VAL A 573 36.07 18.50 -9.25
CA VAL A 573 34.99 19.36 -9.81
C VAL A 573 33.86 18.54 -10.46
N LEU A 574 33.95 17.20 -10.42
CA LEU A 574 32.97 16.29 -11.00
C LEU A 574 32.26 15.51 -9.90
N ALA A 575 30.96 15.29 -10.11
CA ALA A 575 30.11 14.50 -9.23
C ALA A 575 29.31 13.49 -10.05
N TYR A 576 29.13 12.29 -9.49
CA TYR A 576 28.31 11.24 -10.06
C TYR A 576 27.39 10.66 -8.99
N THR A 577 26.31 10.00 -9.41
CA THR A 577 25.46 9.22 -8.51
C THR A 577 25.69 7.74 -8.75
N LEU A 578 26.08 7.00 -7.71
CA LEU A 578 26.23 5.56 -7.71
C LEU A 578 24.92 4.90 -7.26
N LEU A 579 24.41 3.99 -8.08
CA LEU A 579 23.13 3.29 -7.87
C LEU A 579 23.30 1.82 -7.50
N GLY A 580 24.53 1.31 -7.50
CA GLY A 580 24.80 -0.08 -7.19
C GLY A 580 26.20 -0.50 -7.53
N VAL A 581 26.55 -1.70 -7.05
CA VAL A 581 27.81 -2.39 -7.34
C VAL A 581 27.52 -3.81 -7.77
N ASP A 582 28.40 -4.35 -8.60
CA ASP A 582 28.46 -5.78 -8.91
C ASP A 582 29.85 -6.25 -8.48
N TYR A 583 29.91 -7.21 -7.56
CA TYR A 583 31.15 -7.60 -6.89
C TYR A 583 31.29 -9.12 -6.83
N ASN A 584 32.40 -9.64 -7.33
CA ASN A 584 32.80 -11.03 -7.12
C ASN A 584 33.84 -11.08 -6.00
N GLU A 585 33.48 -11.68 -4.85
CA GLU A 585 34.37 -11.77 -3.70
C GLU A 585 35.61 -12.66 -3.93
N THR A 586 35.50 -13.65 -4.83
CA THR A 586 36.57 -14.62 -5.12
C THR A 586 37.63 -14.03 -6.05
N SER A 587 37.20 -13.36 -7.12
CA SER A 587 38.10 -12.79 -8.12
C SER A 587 38.50 -11.34 -7.82
N GLY A 588 37.72 -10.63 -7.01
CA GLY A 588 37.84 -9.20 -6.79
C GLY A 588 37.39 -8.34 -7.99
N ASP A 589 36.85 -8.94 -9.06
CA ASP A 589 36.29 -8.17 -10.18
C ASP A 589 35.05 -7.42 -9.71
N CYS A 590 34.90 -6.19 -10.20
CA CYS A 590 33.80 -5.33 -9.81
C CYS A 590 33.39 -4.34 -10.90
N ALA A 591 32.13 -3.91 -10.83
CA ALA A 591 31.59 -2.82 -11.62
C ALA A 591 30.74 -1.89 -10.77
N PHE A 592 30.66 -0.64 -11.20
CA PHE A 592 29.91 0.43 -10.53
C PHE A 592 28.80 0.93 -11.45
N LEU A 593 27.56 0.91 -10.97
CA LEU A 593 26.42 1.42 -11.75
C LEU A 593 26.31 2.94 -11.54
N ILE A 594 26.73 3.69 -12.55
CA ILE A 594 26.80 5.16 -12.49
C ILE A 594 25.59 5.77 -13.20
N LEU A 595 25.01 6.79 -12.56
CA LEU A 595 24.07 7.73 -13.13
C LEU A 595 24.75 9.10 -13.19
N ASP A 596 24.94 9.60 -14.41
CA ASP A 596 25.79 10.73 -14.72
C ASP A 596 24.98 12.03 -14.81
N PRO A 597 25.06 12.95 -13.83
CA PRO A 597 24.26 14.17 -13.82
C PRO A 597 24.63 15.16 -14.94
N HIS A 598 25.72 14.93 -15.68
CA HIS A 598 26.18 15.86 -16.73
C HIS A 598 25.43 15.72 -18.06
N TYR A 599 24.45 14.81 -18.16
CA TYR A 599 23.63 14.70 -19.36
C TYR A 599 22.88 16.01 -19.63
N THR A 600 23.01 16.55 -20.84
CA THR A 600 22.38 17.83 -21.25
C THR A 600 21.30 17.65 -22.32
N GLY A 601 21.01 16.41 -22.72
CA GLY A 601 20.01 16.13 -23.73
C GLY A 601 18.60 16.11 -23.14
N ASN A 602 17.60 15.94 -24.01
CA ASN A 602 16.23 15.71 -23.59
C ASN A 602 16.07 14.32 -22.94
N ASP A 603 15.01 14.14 -22.15
CA ASP A 603 14.60 12.89 -21.50
C ASP A 603 14.28 11.75 -22.48
N ASP A 604 15.32 11.23 -23.15
CA ASP A 604 15.29 10.13 -24.09
C ASP A 604 16.05 8.95 -23.50
N LEU A 605 15.30 8.00 -22.95
CA LEU A 605 15.81 6.82 -22.27
C LEU A 605 16.80 6.02 -23.15
N LYS A 606 16.54 5.91 -24.45
CA LYS A 606 17.44 5.17 -25.36
C LYS A 606 18.76 5.89 -25.51
N LYS A 607 18.76 7.21 -25.64
CA LYS A 607 20.01 8.00 -25.72
C LYS A 607 20.80 7.97 -24.43
N ILE A 608 20.12 8.02 -23.28
CA ILE A 608 20.76 7.95 -21.96
C ILE A 608 21.45 6.61 -21.76
N VAL A 609 20.75 5.50 -22.03
CA VAL A 609 21.29 4.15 -21.91
C VAL A 609 22.41 3.89 -22.93
N ASN A 610 22.16 4.14 -24.22
CA ASN A 610 23.15 3.87 -25.26
C ASN A 610 24.37 4.81 -25.19
N GLY A 611 24.18 6.03 -24.70
CA GLY A 611 25.26 6.98 -24.44
C GLY A 611 26.07 6.65 -23.19
N GLY A 612 25.61 5.69 -22.37
CA GLY A 612 26.28 5.29 -21.13
C GLY A 612 26.22 6.34 -20.03
N TRP A 613 25.23 7.24 -20.07
CA TRP A 613 24.93 8.24 -19.03
C TRP A 613 24.31 7.59 -17.80
N CYS A 614 23.58 6.49 -17.99
CA CYS A 614 23.36 5.51 -16.94
C CYS A 614 23.98 4.18 -17.41
N GLY A 615 24.82 3.55 -16.59
CA GLY A 615 25.43 2.28 -16.99
C GLY A 615 26.51 1.76 -16.05
N TRP A 616 26.85 0.48 -16.21
CA TRP A 616 27.95 -0.17 -15.50
C TRP A 616 29.30 0.33 -16.01
N LYS A 617 30.17 0.74 -15.07
CA LYS A 617 31.54 1.17 -15.32
C LYS A 617 32.49 0.27 -14.55
N LYS A 618 33.39 -0.40 -15.28
CA LYS A 618 34.51 -1.12 -14.65
C LYS A 618 35.58 -0.12 -14.18
N PRO A 619 36.31 -0.40 -13.10
CA PRO A 619 37.39 0.46 -12.64
C PRO A 619 38.44 0.72 -13.72
N VAL A 620 38.72 -0.29 -14.54
CA VAL A 620 39.56 -0.24 -15.73
C VAL A 620 38.74 -0.75 -16.92
N ASP A 621 38.61 0.07 -17.96
CA ASP A 621 37.90 -0.31 -19.18
C ASP A 621 38.70 -1.33 -20.01
N SER A 622 38.09 -1.91 -21.04
CA SER A 622 38.73 -2.88 -21.94
C SER A 622 39.94 -2.32 -22.72
N LYS A 623 40.13 -1.00 -22.70
CA LYS A 623 41.26 -0.28 -23.31
C LYS A 623 42.32 0.11 -22.28
N GLY A 624 42.22 -0.37 -21.03
CA GLY A 624 43.18 -0.11 -19.96
C GLY A 624 43.04 1.27 -19.32
N ARG A 625 41.98 2.03 -19.60
CA ARG A 625 41.76 3.37 -19.03
C ARG A 625 40.96 3.26 -17.74
N SER A 626 41.42 3.95 -16.71
CA SER A 626 40.69 4.00 -15.45
C SER A 626 39.51 4.96 -15.54
N PHE A 627 38.31 4.51 -15.17
CA PHE A 627 37.13 5.37 -15.10
C PHE A 627 37.27 6.40 -13.96
N PHE A 628 37.72 5.94 -12.80
CA PHE A 628 38.10 6.80 -11.69
C PHE A 628 39.59 7.15 -11.78
N LEU A 629 39.91 8.44 -11.72
CA LEU A 629 41.26 8.94 -11.94
C LEU A 629 42.15 8.64 -10.73
N LYS A 630 43.32 8.04 -10.99
CA LYS A 630 44.24 7.61 -9.93
C LYS A 630 44.91 8.78 -9.18
N ASP A 631 44.99 9.96 -9.81
CA ASP A 631 45.60 11.17 -9.25
C ASP A 631 44.60 12.08 -8.51
N LYS A 632 43.35 11.65 -8.37
CA LYS A 632 42.28 12.42 -7.72
C LYS A 632 41.78 11.73 -6.46
N PHE A 633 41.49 12.53 -5.44
CA PHE A 633 40.74 12.08 -4.27
C PHE A 633 39.24 12.01 -4.59
N TYR A 634 38.53 11.15 -3.87
CA TYR A 634 37.08 11.02 -3.98
C TYR A 634 36.45 10.95 -2.59
N ASN A 635 35.35 11.69 -2.41
CA ASN A 635 34.51 11.62 -1.23
C ASN A 635 33.15 11.05 -1.64
N LEU A 636 32.78 9.94 -1.02
CA LEU A 636 31.48 9.33 -1.23
C LEU A 636 30.57 9.68 -0.06
N LEU A 637 29.42 10.28 -0.36
CA LEU A 637 28.35 10.52 0.60
C LEU A 637 27.35 9.38 0.52
N LEU A 638 27.21 8.66 1.63
CA LEU A 638 26.33 7.51 1.82
C LEU A 638 25.19 7.92 2.76
N PRO A 639 24.02 8.37 2.25
CA PRO A 639 22.88 8.74 3.08
C PRO A 639 22.36 7.54 3.87
N GLN A 640 22.08 7.71 5.16
CA GLN A 640 21.54 6.64 5.98
C GLN A 640 20.02 6.71 6.01
N ARG A 641 19.37 5.55 5.95
CA ARG A 641 17.91 5.43 6.05
C ARG A 641 17.49 5.74 7.50
N PRO A 642 16.61 6.74 7.72
CA PRO A 642 16.03 6.96 9.04
C PRO A 642 15.23 5.73 9.49
N ASN A 643 15.38 5.33 10.75
CA ASN A 643 14.53 4.28 11.31
C ASN A 643 13.14 4.87 11.62
N MET A 644 12.18 4.65 10.73
CA MET A 644 10.85 5.26 10.80
C MET A 644 9.78 4.28 10.31
N VAL A 645 8.62 4.28 10.99
CA VAL A 645 7.42 3.50 10.64
C VAL A 645 6.23 4.42 10.51
#